data_AF-A0A226DM08-F1
#
_entry.id   AF-A0A226DM08-F1
#
_cell.length_a   1.000
_cell.length_b   1.000
_cell.length_c   1.000
_cell.angle_alpha   90.00
_cell.angle_beta   90.00
_cell.angle_gamma   90.00
#
_symmetry.space_group_name_H-M   'P 1'
#
loop_
_entity.id
_entity.type
_entity.pdbx_description
1 polymer ?
#
loop_
_entity_poly.entity_id
_entity_poly.type
_entity_poly.pdbx_seq_one_letter_code
_entity_poly.pdbx_strand_id
1 'polypeptide(L)'
;MHNSLNIPLLVFIFLRGKAEAFENLKSNENVGISEFMEGFSNCEIQIVYDKIDRIDIGPYESPITIVNLNRRLSQPRGIYRGPLRRDISRIRDSKCKISFIVCNISKQTEINLTDTGLLWNNKTLLAMGSWFLSLSDYRYKHKDYSEFSYDLRDVSKILISTIGKSELEKYYIYPRRNHFTVTSTIYDKLGVVYSYGNKSHILCAQPAGIASNRYSTMQCEAVDQNIVHTFNKLNSVPTSWMLKNVDNMDILHRLKAFDVIGVSLSFNPVNRTGKFSIYQHLLQVVFSKANESLHFLPRPSIVDDYKLVGAFVNLGRIELTQNGHERNIVPFKFNGYQFLTCHSESFVSFQFYIIPFQHDVWGLLVCTISILVVTLLLYQKYHEVSLEDNFCPWLFVLANIFEEAGHIPQKLERKNFFRLVLGGWILMSVILTNCYNGLMISYLNSPFPKAKIPEKFQDLLCDDEDTTIIQDYEKRKNISIWFNTAKKQIVQTSMRATFPLKPTPCFKIYSAVSNNNGFIFLELLDQTWKSLLLDKYDSSQVSLEIVTILLLGDPKHILTPRGHYISTLFTPTQAELSKIIFLTQEEISKCEKSVLVIEASDSVAETEYLTKKFPHVNFCKSKDTLRLTPFGWSFEGEGKSRVPKYFQSLVETGIQGRLDYERRMRKIAIYNSKLGNPVRKDVPLGLGSALITLFMLSGCPVVVAVFANIAEVVAAGSENAARYPTRYPQSNYPYPHGYPCGYPLPVTRYENQVKY
;
A
#
# COMPACT_ATOMS: atom_id res chain seq x y z
N MET A 1 26.42 22.08 -10.29
CA MET A 1 26.73 22.93 -9.13
C MET A 1 27.80 22.22 -8.31
N HIS A 2 29.05 22.57 -8.57
CA HIS A 2 30.18 22.25 -7.69
C HIS A 2 30.07 23.11 -6.44
N ASN A 3 30.33 22.53 -5.27
CA ASN A 3 31.18 23.18 -4.26
C ASN A 3 31.74 22.13 -3.30
N SER A 4 33.05 21.95 -3.44
CA SER A 4 33.98 21.42 -2.46
C SER A 4 34.02 22.30 -1.21
N LEU A 5 34.12 21.71 -0.03
CA LEU A 5 34.61 22.44 1.14
C LEU A 5 35.46 21.55 2.05
N ASN A 6 36.54 22.18 2.49
CA ASN A 6 37.76 21.62 3.03
C ASN A 6 37.65 21.07 4.46
N ILE A 7 38.53 20.11 4.72
CA ILE A 7 38.95 19.55 6.00
C ILE A 7 39.67 20.63 6.85
N PRO A 8 39.62 20.51 8.19
CA PRO A 8 40.83 20.76 8.97
C PRO A 8 41.25 19.55 9.83
N LEU A 9 42.54 19.26 9.75
CA LEU A 9 43.34 18.45 10.66
C LEU A 9 43.20 18.97 12.10
N LEU A 10 43.06 18.06 13.09
CA LEU A 10 43.57 18.32 14.43
C LEU A 10 43.86 17.03 15.23
N VAL A 11 45.17 16.76 15.34
CA VAL A 11 45.96 16.35 16.52
C VAL A 11 45.42 15.25 17.45
N PHE A 12 46.12 14.11 17.44
CA PHE A 12 46.09 13.07 18.46
C PHE A 12 46.79 13.54 19.75
N ILE A 13 46.09 13.46 20.89
CA ILE A 13 46.70 13.54 22.23
C ILE A 13 46.85 12.12 22.78
N PHE A 14 48.09 11.71 23.03
CA PHE A 14 48.45 10.52 23.78
C PHE A 14 48.17 10.73 25.27
N LEU A 15 47.33 9.88 25.87
CA LEU A 15 47.31 9.70 27.33
C LEU A 15 47.99 8.39 27.70
N ARG A 16 49.22 8.54 28.20
CA ARG A 16 50.08 7.51 28.78
C ARG A 16 49.63 7.30 30.23
N GLY A 17 48.82 6.28 30.49
CA GLY A 17 48.43 5.84 31.83
C GLY A 17 49.31 4.68 32.30
N LYS A 18 49.99 4.88 33.44
CA LYS A 18 50.85 3.92 34.14
C LYS A 18 50.14 2.57 34.38
N ALA A 19 50.83 1.49 34.05
CA ALA A 19 50.51 0.14 34.50
C ALA A 19 51.14 -0.08 35.89
N GLU A 20 50.32 -0.39 36.89
CA GLU A 20 50.76 -0.99 38.14
C GLU A 20 50.55 -2.51 38.08
N ALA A 21 51.51 -3.21 38.66
CA ALA A 21 51.76 -4.62 38.52
C ALA A 21 50.72 -5.49 39.24
N PHE A 22 50.18 -6.46 38.51
CA PHE A 22 49.67 -7.72 39.07
C PHE A 22 50.51 -8.84 38.45
N GLU A 23 51.59 -9.21 39.13
CA GLU A 23 52.30 -10.46 38.89
C GLU A 23 51.65 -11.57 39.69
N ASN A 24 51.70 -12.79 39.11
CA ASN A 24 51.33 -14.09 39.65
C ASN A 24 49.90 -14.59 39.36
N LEU A 25 49.70 -14.99 38.10
CA LEU A 25 49.00 -16.23 37.73
C LEU A 25 49.50 -16.64 36.33
N LYS A 26 50.44 -17.59 36.26
CA LYS A 26 50.88 -18.23 35.00
C LYS A 26 49.73 -19.09 34.44
N SER A 27 48.90 -18.52 33.56
CA SER A 27 48.17 -19.32 32.56
C SER A 27 48.84 -19.08 31.21
N ASN A 28 49.83 -19.93 30.89
CA ASN A 28 50.74 -19.77 29.75
C ASN A 28 50.21 -20.36 28.42
N GLU A 29 48.89 -20.53 28.28
CA GLU A 29 48.32 -20.95 26.99
C GLU A 29 47.81 -19.73 26.23
N ASN A 30 48.74 -19.10 25.50
CA ASN A 30 48.37 -18.13 24.47
C ASN A 30 47.62 -18.90 23.36
N VAL A 31 46.34 -18.61 23.16
CA VAL A 31 45.60 -19.09 22.01
C VAL A 31 46.07 -18.30 20.78
N GLY A 32 46.95 -18.91 19.99
CA GLY A 32 47.47 -18.32 18.75
C GLY A 32 46.40 -18.29 17.66
N ILE A 33 45.61 -17.21 17.58
CA ILE A 33 44.61 -17.07 16.51
C ILE A 33 45.29 -16.91 15.14
N SER A 34 46.51 -16.39 15.12
CA SER A 34 47.34 -16.18 13.93
C SER A 34 47.49 -17.45 13.08
N GLU A 35 47.55 -18.64 13.70
CA GLU A 35 47.62 -19.92 12.98
C GLU A 35 46.37 -20.19 12.14
N PHE A 36 45.19 -19.79 12.63
CA PHE A 36 43.94 -19.89 11.88
C PHE A 36 43.81 -18.81 10.82
N MET A 37 44.66 -17.77 10.88
CA MET A 37 44.62 -16.66 9.95
C MET A 37 45.33 -16.92 8.63
N GLU A 38 46.11 -17.98 8.51
CA GLU A 38 46.81 -18.27 7.27
C GLU A 38 45.81 -18.53 6.12
N GLY A 39 45.93 -17.76 5.02
CA GLY A 39 45.08 -17.92 3.83
C GLY A 39 43.77 -17.11 3.76
N PHE A 40 43.46 -16.22 4.72
CA PHE A 40 42.34 -15.27 4.58
C PHE A 40 42.68 -14.06 3.68
N SER A 41 42.65 -14.24 2.36
CA SER A 41 42.59 -13.09 1.44
C SER A 41 41.15 -12.58 1.31
N ASN A 42 40.91 -11.27 1.46
CA ASN A 42 39.61 -10.61 1.25
C ASN A 42 38.48 -11.00 2.23
N CYS A 43 38.80 -11.47 3.44
CA CYS A 43 37.80 -11.68 4.50
C CYS A 43 37.75 -10.48 5.46
N GLU A 44 36.56 -10.10 5.92
CA GLU A 44 36.41 -9.22 7.09
C GLU A 44 36.41 -10.09 8.34
N ILE A 45 37.32 -9.82 9.28
CA ILE A 45 37.50 -10.65 10.47
C ILE A 45 37.06 -9.87 11.70
N GLN A 46 36.24 -10.49 12.54
CA GLN A 46 35.83 -9.98 13.84
C GLN A 46 36.30 -10.96 14.92
N ILE A 47 36.92 -10.46 15.97
CA ILE A 47 37.33 -11.28 17.13
C ILE A 47 36.55 -10.78 18.34
N VAL A 48 35.64 -11.60 18.82
CA VAL A 48 34.85 -11.35 20.03
C VAL A 48 35.48 -12.16 21.16
N TYR A 49 35.91 -11.51 22.23
CA TYR A 49 36.60 -12.20 23.32
C TYR A 49 36.24 -11.70 24.71
N ASP A 50 36.41 -12.58 25.70
CA ASP A 50 36.16 -12.29 27.12
C ASP A 50 37.40 -12.58 27.99
N LYS A 51 37.83 -11.58 28.78
CA LYS A 51 38.89 -11.70 29.81
C LYS A 51 40.18 -12.43 29.37
N ILE A 52 40.72 -12.07 28.20
CA ILE A 52 42.05 -12.53 27.77
C ILE A 52 43.02 -11.35 27.82
N ASP A 53 44.12 -11.53 28.55
CA ASP A 53 45.11 -10.47 28.80
C ASP A 53 45.89 -10.09 27.54
N ARG A 54 46.13 -11.06 26.64
CA ARG A 54 46.78 -10.84 25.34
C ARG A 54 46.23 -11.79 24.27
N ILE A 55 45.82 -11.22 23.13
CA ILE A 55 45.53 -11.97 21.91
C ILE A 55 46.64 -11.64 20.93
N ASP A 56 47.40 -12.65 20.52
CA ASP A 56 48.39 -12.51 19.45
C ASP A 56 47.68 -12.63 18.10
N ILE A 57 47.67 -11.53 17.35
CA ILE A 57 46.98 -11.42 16.06
C ILE A 57 47.97 -11.54 14.90
N GLY A 58 49.28 -11.42 15.16
CA GLY A 58 50.29 -11.31 14.11
C GLY A 58 50.08 -10.12 13.15
N PRO A 59 51.02 -9.88 12.23
CA PRO A 59 50.83 -8.91 11.16
C PRO A 59 49.86 -9.47 10.11
N TYR A 60 48.71 -8.82 9.91
CA TYR A 60 47.69 -9.27 8.96
C TYR A 60 47.17 -8.10 8.11
N GLU A 61 47.00 -8.32 6.81
CA GLU A 61 46.56 -7.29 5.86
C GLU A 61 45.04 -7.07 5.84
N SER A 62 44.26 -8.09 6.20
CA SER A 62 42.79 -8.00 6.24
C SER A 62 42.30 -7.14 7.42
N PRO A 63 41.17 -6.41 7.27
CA PRO A 63 40.63 -5.60 8.35
C PRO A 63 40.13 -6.48 9.50
N ILE A 64 40.75 -6.32 10.67
CA ILE A 64 40.38 -7.04 11.90
C ILE A 64 39.66 -6.09 12.86
N THR A 65 38.48 -6.50 13.33
CA THR A 65 37.73 -5.78 14.36
C THR A 65 37.73 -6.57 15.66
N ILE A 66 38.28 -5.98 16.71
CA ILE A 66 38.39 -6.60 18.03
C ILE A 66 37.27 -6.07 18.93
N VAL A 67 36.47 -6.98 19.49
CA VAL A 67 35.33 -6.67 20.37
C VAL A 67 35.57 -7.31 21.75
N ASN A 68 35.96 -6.49 22.72
CA ASN A 68 36.17 -6.90 24.11
C ASN A 68 34.86 -6.83 24.92
N LEU A 69 34.50 -7.92 25.58
CA LEU A 69 33.25 -8.05 26.34
C LEU A 69 33.34 -7.60 27.81
N ASN A 70 34.53 -7.64 28.39
CA ASN A 70 34.75 -7.44 29.82
C ASN A 70 34.36 -6.02 30.28
N ARG A 71 34.39 -5.03 29.37
CA ARG A 71 34.04 -3.63 29.66
C ARG A 71 32.53 -3.38 29.81
N ARG A 72 31.67 -4.36 29.49
CA ARG A 72 30.20 -4.16 29.47
C ARG A 72 29.43 -4.91 30.56
N LEU A 73 30.02 -5.94 31.15
CA LEU A 73 29.34 -6.78 32.14
C LEU A 73 29.36 -6.21 33.57
N SER A 74 30.22 -5.23 33.86
CA SER A 74 30.38 -4.66 35.20
C SER A 74 29.40 -3.53 35.56
N GLN A 75 28.41 -3.19 34.72
CA GLN A 75 27.35 -2.25 35.08
C GLN A 75 26.05 -3.01 35.40
N PRO A 76 25.74 -3.25 36.69
CA PRO A 76 24.50 -3.88 37.07
C PRO A 76 23.38 -2.84 36.98
N ARG A 77 22.36 -3.17 36.18
CA ARG A 77 21.04 -2.52 36.08
C ARG A 77 20.99 -1.23 35.25
N GLY A 78 20.31 -1.32 34.10
CA GLY A 78 19.59 -0.16 33.56
C GLY A 78 19.43 -0.15 32.04
N ILE A 79 20.51 -0.27 31.28
CA ILE A 79 20.47 -0.03 29.84
C ILE A 79 21.38 -1.04 29.16
N TYR A 80 20.79 -2.05 28.53
CA TYR A 80 21.48 -2.87 27.53
C TYR A 80 21.99 -1.93 26.43
N ARG A 81 23.22 -1.40 26.56
CA ARG A 81 23.89 -0.76 25.43
C ARG A 81 24.08 -1.85 24.40
N GLY A 82 23.27 -1.78 23.33
CA GLY A 82 23.25 -2.76 22.25
C GLY A 82 24.64 -3.01 21.65
N PRO A 83 24.80 -4.04 20.81
CA PRO A 83 26.09 -4.46 20.25
C PRO A 83 26.88 -3.31 19.62
N LEU A 84 28.19 -3.49 19.43
CA LEU A 84 29.00 -2.50 18.71
C LEU A 84 28.39 -2.25 17.33
N ARG A 85 27.81 -1.07 17.12
CA ARG A 85 27.18 -0.69 15.84
C ARG A 85 28.23 0.02 14.99
N ARG A 86 28.53 -0.55 13.82
CA ARG A 86 29.43 0.05 12.82
C ARG A 86 28.66 1.02 11.95
N ASP A 87 29.31 2.03 11.41
CA ASP A 87 28.71 2.91 10.41
C ASP A 87 28.47 2.12 9.11
N ILE A 88 27.26 2.20 8.54
CA ILE A 88 26.89 1.53 7.29
C ILE A 88 27.79 1.95 6.11
N SER A 89 28.33 3.17 6.13
CA SER A 89 29.28 3.66 5.12
C SER A 89 30.62 2.91 5.13
N ARG A 90 30.89 2.13 6.18
CA ARG A 90 32.09 1.29 6.30
C ARG A 90 31.86 -0.16 5.87
N ILE A 91 30.67 -0.50 5.36
CA ILE A 91 30.43 -1.82 4.76
C ILE A 91 31.38 -1.97 3.58
N ARG A 92 32.23 -2.98 3.64
CA ARG A 92 33.01 -3.46 2.50
C ARG A 92 32.28 -4.64 1.89
N ASP A 93 32.33 -4.74 0.56
CA ASP A 93 31.86 -5.91 -0.19
C ASP A 93 32.92 -7.02 -0.10
N SER A 94 33.14 -7.53 1.12
CA SER A 94 34.00 -8.67 1.33
C SER A 94 33.25 -9.95 0.97
N LYS A 95 33.88 -10.80 0.17
CA LYS A 95 33.33 -12.12 -0.23
C LYS A 95 33.16 -13.07 0.96
N CYS A 96 33.74 -12.73 2.10
CA CYS A 96 33.89 -13.58 3.25
C CYS A 96 33.86 -12.73 4.52
N LYS A 97 33.04 -13.13 5.50
CA LYS A 97 32.95 -12.48 6.81
C LYS A 97 33.00 -13.53 7.89
N ILE A 98 33.92 -13.36 8.82
CA ILE A 98 34.20 -14.36 9.84
C ILE A 98 34.21 -13.66 11.19
N SER A 99 33.59 -14.29 12.17
CA SER A 99 33.68 -13.87 13.56
C SER A 99 34.24 -15.01 14.41
N PHE A 100 35.46 -14.83 14.90
CA PHE A 100 36.03 -15.68 15.93
C PHE A 100 35.44 -15.31 17.29
N ILE A 101 35.04 -16.30 18.06
CA ILE A 101 34.57 -16.14 19.43
C ILE A 101 35.58 -16.86 20.33
N VAL A 102 36.25 -16.12 21.20
CA VAL A 102 37.28 -16.66 22.10
C VAL A 102 36.80 -16.46 23.53
N CYS A 103 36.32 -17.55 24.14
CA CYS A 103 35.75 -17.52 25.48
C CYS A 103 36.53 -18.46 26.39
N ASN A 104 37.00 -17.95 27.52
CA ASN A 104 37.64 -18.77 28.55
C ASN A 104 36.55 -19.38 29.46
N ILE A 105 36.01 -20.53 29.05
CA ILE A 105 34.88 -21.18 29.73
C ILE A 105 35.28 -21.72 31.11
N SER A 106 36.54 -22.16 31.30
CA SER A 106 36.97 -22.89 32.51
C SER A 106 36.96 -22.04 33.79
N LYS A 107 37.19 -20.71 33.70
CA LYS A 107 37.24 -19.83 34.88
C LYS A 107 35.88 -19.37 35.40
N GLN A 108 34.79 -19.54 34.64
CA GLN A 108 33.46 -19.03 35.05
C GLN A 108 32.67 -20.00 35.93
N THR A 109 33.02 -21.29 35.93
CA THR A 109 32.34 -22.32 36.71
C THR A 109 32.72 -22.34 38.19
N GLU A 110 33.82 -21.70 38.59
CA GLU A 110 34.26 -21.63 40.00
C GLU A 110 33.70 -20.42 40.79
N ILE A 111 32.84 -19.60 40.17
CA ILE A 111 32.13 -18.58 40.95
C ILE A 111 31.11 -19.32 41.82
N ASN A 112 31.48 -19.57 43.08
CA ASN A 112 30.69 -20.26 44.10
C ASN A 112 29.25 -19.69 44.13
N LEU A 113 28.36 -20.41 43.46
CA LEU A 113 26.93 -20.13 43.32
C LEU A 113 26.14 -20.35 44.63
N THR A 114 26.83 -20.60 45.74
CA THR A 114 26.22 -20.92 47.03
C THR A 114 25.72 -19.69 47.79
N ASP A 115 26.22 -18.48 47.52
CA ASP A 115 25.99 -17.33 48.42
C ASP A 115 24.86 -16.36 48.04
N THR A 116 24.15 -16.54 46.93
CA THR A 116 23.09 -15.57 46.52
C THR A 116 21.66 -16.05 46.67
N GLY A 117 21.39 -17.27 47.14
CA GLY A 117 20.04 -17.75 47.53
C GLY A 117 18.95 -17.72 46.45
N LEU A 118 19.28 -17.25 45.24
CA LEU A 118 18.40 -17.20 44.08
C LEU A 118 18.75 -18.40 43.20
N LEU A 119 17.76 -19.26 42.94
CA LEU A 119 17.81 -20.41 42.03
C LEU A 119 18.19 -19.98 40.59
N TRP A 120 19.45 -19.65 40.35
CA TRP A 120 20.03 -19.47 39.03
C TRP A 120 20.36 -20.85 38.44
N ASN A 121 19.35 -21.70 38.28
CA ASN A 121 19.45 -23.02 37.64
C ASN A 121 19.73 -22.86 36.14
N ASN A 122 20.87 -23.34 35.61
CA ASN A 122 21.25 -23.58 34.19
C ASN A 122 20.94 -22.50 33.12
N LYS A 123 20.11 -21.50 33.39
CA LYS A 123 19.62 -20.46 32.48
C LYS A 123 20.67 -19.39 32.23
N THR A 124 21.58 -19.16 33.17
CA THR A 124 22.61 -18.12 33.07
C THR A 124 23.67 -18.46 32.02
N LEU A 125 24.12 -19.72 31.97
CA LEU A 125 25.06 -20.21 30.95
C LEU A 125 24.43 -20.15 29.54
N LEU A 126 23.14 -20.48 29.44
CA LEU A 126 22.35 -20.43 28.20
C LEU A 126 22.19 -19.01 27.67
N ALA A 127 21.91 -18.05 28.55
CA ALA A 127 21.78 -16.63 28.21
C ALA A 127 23.11 -16.06 27.69
N MET A 128 24.23 -16.50 28.25
CA MET A 128 25.56 -16.15 27.79
C MET A 128 25.80 -16.62 26.35
N GLY A 129 25.58 -17.91 26.05
CA GLY A 129 25.81 -18.47 24.71
C GLY A 129 25.05 -17.74 23.59
N SER A 130 23.75 -17.49 23.78
CA SER A 130 22.95 -16.74 22.80
C SER A 130 23.43 -15.30 22.62
N TRP A 131 23.99 -14.68 23.67
CA TRP A 131 24.49 -13.32 23.63
C TRP A 131 25.82 -13.23 22.88
N PHE A 132 26.78 -14.12 23.15
CA PHE A 132 28.04 -14.20 22.38
C PHE A 132 27.79 -14.39 20.89
N LEU A 133 26.86 -15.28 20.54
CA LEU A 133 26.51 -15.53 19.14
C LEU A 133 25.78 -14.36 18.47
N SER A 134 25.08 -13.54 19.26
CA SER A 134 24.40 -12.32 18.79
C SER A 134 25.36 -11.13 18.65
N LEU A 135 26.46 -11.14 19.39
CA LEU A 135 27.54 -10.14 19.34
C LEU A 135 28.57 -10.41 18.23
N SER A 136 28.65 -11.65 17.77
CA SER A 136 29.44 -12.05 16.60
C SER A 136 28.77 -11.74 15.27
N ASP A 137 27.49 -11.35 15.28
CA ASP A 137 26.83 -10.77 14.10
C ASP A 137 27.41 -9.40 13.78
N TYR A 138 27.57 -9.09 12.49
CA TYR A 138 28.04 -7.79 12.04
C TYR A 138 26.86 -6.82 12.01
N ARG A 139 26.83 -5.89 12.97
CA ARG A 139 25.75 -4.90 13.05
C ARG A 139 26.20 -3.55 12.53
N TYR A 140 25.55 -3.12 11.47
CA TYR A 140 25.73 -1.78 10.90
C TYR A 140 24.55 -0.90 11.31
N LYS A 141 24.80 0.39 11.44
CA LYS A 141 23.83 1.41 11.76
C LYS A 141 24.10 2.59 10.85
N HIS A 142 23.04 3.18 10.33
CA HIS A 142 23.21 4.44 9.64
C HIS A 142 23.61 5.52 10.65
N LYS A 143 24.60 6.35 10.30
CA LYS A 143 25.07 7.44 11.18
C LYS A 143 23.94 8.39 11.55
N ASP A 144 23.15 8.78 10.54
CA ASP A 144 22.08 9.77 10.67
C ASP A 144 20.71 9.18 11.04
N TYR A 145 20.47 7.88 10.80
CA TYR A 145 19.20 7.22 11.11
C TYR A 145 19.41 6.21 12.22
N SER A 146 19.23 6.67 13.46
CA SER A 146 19.52 5.87 14.65
C SER A 146 18.69 4.59 14.78
N GLU A 147 17.60 4.52 14.01
CA GLU A 147 16.64 3.42 14.00
C GLU A 147 16.95 2.39 12.93
N PHE A 148 17.72 2.74 11.90
CA PHE A 148 18.11 1.81 10.86
C PHE A 148 19.36 1.05 11.30
N SER A 149 19.18 -0.19 11.74
CA SER A 149 20.26 -1.17 11.90
C SER A 149 20.13 -2.28 10.87
N TYR A 150 21.26 -2.64 10.27
CA TYR A 150 21.40 -3.74 9.35
C TYR A 150 22.29 -4.79 10.00
N ASP A 151 21.71 -5.95 10.32
CA ASP A 151 22.43 -7.07 10.94
C ASP A 151 22.82 -8.06 9.84
N LEU A 152 24.09 -8.04 9.46
CA LEU A 152 24.65 -8.93 8.45
C LEU A 152 25.02 -10.25 9.12
N ARG A 153 24.30 -11.31 8.75
CA ARG A 153 24.32 -12.63 9.40
C ARG A 153 24.91 -13.72 8.52
N ASP A 154 25.21 -13.43 7.25
CA ASP A 154 26.14 -14.24 6.45
C ASP A 154 27.58 -14.10 6.99
N VAL A 155 27.79 -14.61 8.20
CA VAL A 155 29.03 -14.53 8.95
C VAL A 155 29.32 -15.92 9.50
N SER A 156 30.46 -16.48 9.11
CA SER A 156 30.95 -17.72 9.71
C SER A 156 31.40 -17.45 11.14
N LYS A 157 30.72 -18.03 12.12
CA LYS A 157 31.02 -17.86 13.54
C LYS A 157 31.84 -19.04 14.00
N ILE A 158 33.07 -18.80 14.41
CA ILE A 158 34.00 -19.86 14.81
C ILE A 158 34.32 -19.69 16.29
N LEU A 159 33.78 -20.55 17.13
CA LEU A 159 34.12 -20.63 18.55
C LEU A 159 35.45 -21.36 18.71
N ILE A 160 36.47 -20.68 19.23
CA ILE A 160 37.74 -21.31 19.58
C ILE A 160 37.64 -21.79 21.01
N SER A 161 37.67 -23.10 21.21
CA SER A 161 37.58 -23.74 22.52
C SER A 161 38.96 -24.23 22.97
N THR A 162 39.32 -23.88 24.20
CA THR A 162 40.54 -24.41 24.86
C THR A 162 40.30 -25.76 25.53
N ILE A 163 39.04 -26.18 25.68
CA ILE A 163 38.67 -27.47 26.28
C ILE A 163 38.39 -28.51 25.19
N GLY A 164 38.67 -29.78 25.49
CA GLY A 164 38.46 -30.89 24.56
C GLY A 164 36.98 -31.11 24.24
N LYS A 165 36.70 -31.74 23.10
CA LYS A 165 35.33 -32.02 22.62
C LYS A 165 34.42 -32.67 23.67
N SER A 166 34.91 -33.71 24.35
CA SER A 166 34.14 -34.46 25.36
C SER A 166 33.83 -33.63 26.60
N GLU A 167 34.66 -32.63 26.90
CA GLU A 167 34.44 -31.72 28.02
C GLU A 167 33.48 -30.60 27.62
N LEU A 168 33.65 -30.03 26.43
CA LEU A 168 32.70 -29.06 25.89
C LEU A 168 31.29 -29.66 25.81
N GLU A 169 31.14 -30.93 25.43
CA GLU A 169 29.85 -31.63 25.42
C GLU A 169 29.14 -31.67 26.79
N LYS A 170 29.89 -31.64 27.91
CA LYS A 170 29.32 -31.60 29.27
C LYS A 170 28.77 -30.22 29.62
N TYR A 171 29.49 -29.16 29.24
CA TYR A 171 29.15 -27.78 29.60
C TYR A 171 28.18 -27.15 28.62
N TYR A 172 28.26 -27.56 27.37
CA TYR A 172 27.60 -26.86 26.30
C TYR A 172 26.20 -27.43 26.12
N ILE A 173 25.33 -26.88 26.94
CA ILE A 173 23.91 -26.89 26.68
C ILE A 173 23.73 -25.89 25.53
N TYR A 174 23.63 -26.42 24.31
CA TYR A 174 23.14 -25.64 23.16
C TYR A 174 21.97 -24.80 23.67
N PRO A 175 21.93 -23.47 23.45
CA PRO A 175 20.92 -22.62 24.07
C PRO A 175 19.56 -23.27 23.88
N ARG A 176 19.02 -23.87 24.96
CA ARG A 176 17.78 -24.65 24.92
C ARG A 176 16.79 -23.68 24.33
N ARG A 177 16.45 -23.89 23.05
CA ARG A 177 15.65 -22.95 22.27
C ARG A 177 14.42 -22.70 23.11
N ASN A 178 14.33 -21.52 23.71
CA ASN A 178 13.06 -21.12 24.29
C ASN A 178 12.09 -21.23 23.12
N HIS A 179 10.95 -21.91 23.29
CA HIS A 179 10.01 -22.25 22.22
C HIS A 179 9.59 -21.03 21.36
N PHE A 180 9.86 -19.80 21.84
CA PHE A 180 9.58 -18.55 21.16
C PHE A 180 10.67 -18.03 20.20
N THR A 181 11.91 -18.55 20.19
CA THR A 181 13.00 -18.08 19.30
C THR A 181 13.49 -19.13 18.30
N VAL A 182 12.59 -20.04 17.91
CA VAL A 182 12.86 -21.20 17.02
C VAL A 182 13.43 -20.80 15.65
N THR A 183 13.30 -19.54 15.24
CA THR A 183 13.67 -19.03 13.91
C THR A 183 15.03 -18.32 13.86
N SER A 184 15.83 -18.43 14.92
CA SER A 184 17.09 -17.71 14.99
C SER A 184 18.14 -18.36 14.07
N THR A 185 18.42 -17.72 12.94
CA THR A 185 19.50 -18.07 11.97
C THR A 185 20.91 -17.92 12.55
N ILE A 186 21.02 -17.49 13.81
CA ILE A 186 22.27 -17.23 14.52
C ILE A 186 23.21 -18.44 14.50
N TYR A 187 22.69 -19.65 14.32
CA TYR A 187 23.43 -20.92 14.36
C TYR A 187 23.78 -21.51 13.00
N ASP A 188 23.21 -21.01 11.89
CA ASP A 188 23.31 -21.67 10.57
C ASP A 188 24.72 -21.60 9.95
N LYS A 189 25.67 -20.93 10.63
CA LYS A 189 27.09 -20.85 10.29
C LYS A 189 27.97 -20.90 11.55
N LEU A 190 27.58 -21.71 12.53
CA LEU A 190 28.38 -21.94 13.73
C LEU A 190 29.39 -23.08 13.52
N GLY A 191 30.65 -22.80 13.79
CA GLY A 191 31.73 -23.78 13.89
C GLY A 191 32.41 -23.70 15.24
N VAL A 192 32.99 -24.80 15.67
CA VAL A 192 33.79 -24.90 16.89
C VAL A 192 35.12 -25.54 16.54
N VAL A 193 36.21 -24.88 16.94
CA VAL A 193 37.57 -25.36 16.79
C VAL A 193 38.07 -25.83 18.15
N TYR A 194 38.71 -26.99 18.16
CA TYR A 194 39.34 -27.56 19.34
C TYR A 194 40.79 -27.89 19.01
N SER A 195 41.65 -27.71 19.99
CA SER A 195 43.00 -28.27 19.93
C SER A 195 42.93 -29.78 20.14
N TYR A 196 43.55 -30.56 19.24
CA TYR A 196 43.68 -32.01 19.33
C TYR A 196 45.16 -32.40 19.27
N GLY A 197 45.75 -32.75 20.42
CA GLY A 197 47.17 -33.08 20.51
C GLY A 197 48.08 -31.85 20.30
N ASN A 198 49.35 -32.09 19.95
CA ASN A 198 50.38 -31.04 20.01
C ASN A 198 50.29 -29.96 18.90
N LYS A 199 49.59 -30.19 17.77
CA LYS A 199 49.48 -29.21 16.65
C LYS A 199 48.26 -29.33 15.74
N SER A 200 47.43 -30.38 15.85
CA SER A 200 46.28 -30.52 14.95
C SER A 200 45.05 -29.88 15.56
N HIS A 201 44.40 -28.99 14.81
CA HIS A 201 43.10 -28.45 15.18
C HIS A 201 42.01 -29.25 14.48
N ILE A 202 40.91 -29.53 15.17
CA ILE A 202 39.71 -30.12 14.56
C ILE A 202 38.66 -29.02 14.50
N LEU A 203 38.13 -28.77 13.31
CA LEU A 203 36.98 -27.88 13.12
C LEU A 203 35.73 -28.74 12.99
N CYS A 204 34.74 -28.49 13.83
CA CYS A 204 33.39 -29.00 13.67
C CYS A 204 32.48 -27.86 13.22
N ALA A 205 31.75 -28.00 12.11
CA ALA A 205 30.74 -27.04 11.68
C ALA A 205 29.33 -27.63 11.78
N GLN A 206 28.37 -26.79 12.15
CA GLN A 206 26.96 -27.12 12.13
C GLN A 206 26.49 -27.09 10.66
N PRO A 207 25.95 -28.20 10.12
CA PRO A 207 25.32 -28.19 8.80
C PRO A 207 24.16 -27.18 8.75
N ALA A 208 24.03 -26.45 7.65
CA ALA A 208 22.92 -25.52 7.47
C ALA A 208 21.57 -26.25 7.53
N GLY A 209 20.58 -25.61 8.17
CA GLY A 209 19.26 -26.18 8.39
C GLY A 209 19.21 -27.27 9.47
N ILE A 210 20.33 -27.75 10.00
CA ILE A 210 20.30 -28.71 11.12
C ILE A 210 20.36 -27.94 12.44
N ALA A 211 19.24 -27.89 13.16
CA ALA A 211 19.18 -27.36 14.52
C ALA A 211 19.38 -28.49 15.55
N SER A 212 20.61 -28.85 15.83
CA SER A 212 20.88 -29.89 16.83
C SER A 212 21.33 -29.31 18.16
N ASN A 213 20.83 -29.91 19.24
CA ASN A 213 21.27 -29.58 20.59
C ASN A 213 22.52 -30.36 21.01
N ARG A 214 23.09 -31.20 20.12
CA ARG A 214 24.23 -32.08 20.42
C ARG A 214 25.36 -31.87 19.42
N TYR A 215 26.57 -31.69 19.95
CA TYR A 215 27.81 -31.65 19.16
C TYR A 215 28.03 -32.84 18.27
N SER A 216 27.56 -34.01 18.70
CA SER A 216 27.69 -35.25 17.93
C SER A 216 27.07 -35.19 16.54
N THR A 217 26.26 -34.17 16.25
CA THR A 217 25.66 -33.93 14.92
C THR A 217 26.42 -32.93 14.06
N MET A 218 27.41 -32.21 14.62
CA MET A 218 28.28 -31.35 13.83
C MET A 218 29.22 -32.22 12.99
N GLN A 219 29.50 -31.78 11.78
CA GLN A 219 30.46 -32.45 10.91
C GLN A 219 31.85 -31.93 11.27
N CYS A 220 32.78 -32.84 11.52
CA CYS A 220 34.12 -32.51 12.00
C CYS A 220 35.19 -32.98 11.02
N GLU A 221 36.19 -32.15 10.78
CA GLU A 221 37.37 -32.49 9.98
C GLU A 221 38.62 -31.80 10.57
N ALA A 222 39.78 -32.41 10.41
CA ALA A 222 41.04 -31.80 10.79
C ALA A 222 41.28 -30.55 9.92
N VAL A 223 41.75 -29.46 10.54
CA VAL A 223 42.12 -28.23 9.83
C VAL A 223 43.48 -28.47 9.20
N ASP A 224 43.52 -28.48 7.86
CA ASP A 224 44.72 -28.76 7.08
C ASP A 224 45.56 -27.50 6.86
N GLN A 225 44.96 -26.41 6.33
CA GLN A 225 45.65 -25.12 6.10
C GLN A 225 44.72 -23.90 6.14
N ASN A 226 43.49 -24.00 5.61
CA ASN A 226 42.57 -22.85 5.54
C ASN A 226 41.25 -23.17 6.23
N ILE A 227 41.06 -22.59 7.41
CA ILE A 227 39.86 -22.82 8.21
C ILE A 227 38.56 -22.40 7.49
N VAL A 228 38.58 -21.40 6.58
CA VAL A 228 37.41 -21.06 5.75
C VAL A 228 37.05 -22.19 4.84
N HIS A 229 38.06 -22.80 4.22
CA HIS A 229 37.87 -23.87 3.25
C HIS A 229 37.27 -25.09 3.97
N THR A 230 37.87 -25.50 5.09
CA THR A 230 37.34 -26.57 5.94
C THR A 230 35.93 -26.24 6.43
N PHE A 231 35.70 -25.02 6.92
CA PHE A 231 34.36 -24.58 7.36
C PHE A 231 33.33 -24.66 6.23
N ASN A 232 33.69 -24.17 5.04
CA ASN A 232 32.83 -24.15 3.87
C ASN A 232 32.52 -25.54 3.31
N LYS A 233 33.45 -26.49 3.50
CA LYS A 233 33.30 -27.90 3.16
C LYS A 233 32.36 -28.60 4.14
N LEU A 234 32.51 -28.34 5.43
CA LEU A 234 31.68 -28.91 6.50
C LEU A 234 30.28 -28.27 6.58
N ASN A 235 30.14 -27.01 6.17
CA ASN A 235 28.85 -26.34 6.06
C ASN A 235 28.08 -26.83 4.83
N SER A 236 27.48 -28.01 4.98
CA SER A 236 26.68 -28.66 3.94
C SER A 236 25.37 -27.91 3.68
N VAL A 237 24.87 -28.06 2.45
CA VAL A 237 23.57 -27.54 2.02
C VAL A 237 22.46 -28.24 2.80
N PRO A 238 21.40 -27.52 3.25
CA PRO A 238 20.26 -28.17 3.91
C PRO A 238 19.63 -29.21 2.99
N THR A 239 19.54 -30.45 3.47
CA THR A 239 18.88 -31.55 2.73
C THR A 239 17.38 -31.61 2.99
N SER A 240 16.92 -31.00 4.09
CA SER A 240 15.52 -31.02 4.52
C SER A 240 15.02 -29.62 4.84
N TRP A 241 13.86 -29.31 4.28
CA TRP A 241 13.18 -28.04 4.43
C TRP A 241 11.81 -28.20 5.04
N MET A 242 11.36 -27.11 5.66
CA MET A 242 10.05 -26.99 6.26
C MET A 242 9.30 -25.81 5.64
N LEU A 243 8.09 -26.09 5.17
CA LEU A 243 7.17 -25.08 4.72
C LEU A 243 6.47 -24.44 5.94
N LYS A 244 6.79 -23.18 6.22
CA LYS A 244 6.08 -22.36 7.19
C LYS A 244 4.90 -21.69 6.52
N ASN A 245 3.77 -21.61 7.25
CA ASN A 245 2.57 -20.84 6.90
C ASN A 245 2.06 -21.12 5.47
N VAL A 246 1.01 -21.94 5.39
CA VAL A 246 0.32 -22.24 4.13
C VAL A 246 -0.84 -21.31 3.87
N ASP A 247 -1.09 -20.36 4.77
CA ASP A 247 -2.24 -19.46 4.78
C ASP A 247 -2.33 -18.63 3.49
N ASN A 248 -1.17 -18.25 2.96
CA ASN A 248 -1.06 -17.45 1.74
C ASN A 248 -1.02 -18.29 0.46
N MET A 249 -1.08 -19.62 0.57
CA MET A 249 -1.03 -20.56 -0.54
C MET A 249 -2.40 -21.18 -0.81
N ASP A 250 -2.59 -21.73 -2.01
CA ASP A 250 -3.79 -22.50 -2.38
C ASP A 250 -3.67 -23.99 -2.03
N ILE A 251 -2.80 -24.32 -1.06
CA ILE A 251 -2.62 -25.68 -0.56
C ILE A 251 -3.81 -26.02 0.34
N LEU A 252 -4.57 -27.04 -0.04
CA LEU A 252 -5.65 -27.58 0.78
C LEU A 252 -5.10 -27.92 2.16
N HIS A 253 -5.66 -27.31 3.20
CA HIS A 253 -5.29 -27.55 4.59
C HIS A 253 -5.35 -29.04 4.90
N ARG A 254 -4.18 -29.68 4.97
CA ARG A 254 -4.05 -31.04 5.47
C ARG A 254 -3.70 -30.96 6.94
N LEU A 255 -4.53 -31.58 7.76
CA LEU A 255 -4.32 -31.66 9.22
C LEU A 255 -3.11 -32.52 9.61
N LYS A 256 -2.50 -33.23 8.65
CA LYS A 256 -1.37 -34.13 8.89
C LYS A 256 -0.14 -33.61 8.17
N ALA A 257 1.02 -33.79 8.81
CA ALA A 257 2.30 -33.58 8.18
C ALA A 257 2.41 -34.42 6.90
N PHE A 258 2.96 -33.85 5.85
CA PHE A 258 3.19 -34.57 4.60
C PHE A 258 4.47 -34.13 3.92
N ASP A 259 5.09 -35.07 3.22
CA ASP A 259 6.18 -34.80 2.30
C ASP A 259 5.58 -34.23 1.01
N VAL A 260 5.94 -32.98 0.70
CA VAL A 260 5.44 -32.28 -0.49
C VAL A 260 5.93 -32.99 -1.76
N ILE A 261 7.11 -33.61 -1.74
CA ILE A 261 7.77 -34.21 -2.91
C ILE A 261 7.24 -35.62 -3.20
N GLY A 262 6.81 -36.35 -2.16
CA GLY A 262 6.28 -37.70 -2.31
C GLY A 262 4.96 -37.81 -3.09
N VAL A 263 4.32 -36.68 -3.44
CA VAL A 263 3.07 -36.65 -4.20
C VAL A 263 3.35 -36.51 -5.70
N SER A 264 2.79 -37.41 -6.51
CA SER A 264 3.00 -37.47 -7.97
C SER A 264 2.70 -36.15 -8.71
N LEU A 265 3.66 -35.69 -9.52
CA LEU A 265 3.75 -34.39 -10.20
C LEU A 265 2.94 -34.29 -11.53
N SER A 266 1.80 -34.97 -11.68
CA SER A 266 1.21 -35.17 -13.02
C SER A 266 0.22 -34.09 -13.53
N PHE A 267 0.17 -32.89 -12.94
CA PHE A 267 -0.85 -31.89 -13.30
C PHE A 267 -0.28 -30.58 -13.84
N ASN A 268 -0.98 -30.02 -14.83
CA ASN A 268 -0.68 -28.71 -15.42
C ASN A 268 -1.19 -27.58 -14.49
N PRO A 269 -0.31 -26.71 -13.95
CA PRO A 269 -0.71 -25.63 -13.05
C PRO A 269 -1.54 -24.53 -13.74
N VAL A 270 -1.57 -24.50 -15.08
CA VAL A 270 -2.35 -23.54 -15.88
C VAL A 270 -3.77 -24.06 -16.15
N ASN A 271 -4.08 -25.32 -15.86
CA ASN A 271 -5.44 -25.83 -16.05
C ASN A 271 -6.40 -25.17 -15.05
N ARG A 272 -7.34 -24.34 -15.54
CA ARG A 272 -8.30 -23.60 -14.71
C ARG A 272 -9.37 -24.48 -14.06
N THR A 273 -9.63 -25.67 -14.57
CA THR A 273 -10.62 -26.60 -14.00
C THR A 273 -10.01 -27.51 -12.92
N GLY A 274 -8.68 -27.52 -12.79
CA GLY A 274 -7.97 -28.34 -11.83
C GLY A 274 -8.22 -27.92 -10.38
N LYS A 275 -8.45 -28.90 -9.50
CA LYS A 275 -8.55 -28.71 -8.05
C LYS A 275 -7.19 -28.72 -7.32
N PHE A 276 -6.10 -28.78 -8.07
CA PHE A 276 -4.75 -28.91 -7.54
C PHE A 276 -4.17 -27.55 -7.15
N SER A 277 -3.39 -27.52 -6.08
CA SER A 277 -2.69 -26.31 -5.65
C SER A 277 -1.56 -25.93 -6.63
N ILE A 278 -1.57 -24.67 -7.07
CA ILE A 278 -0.53 -24.10 -7.91
C ILE A 278 0.79 -24.01 -7.13
N TYR A 279 0.75 -23.54 -5.86
CA TYR A 279 1.98 -23.42 -5.07
C TYR A 279 2.56 -24.76 -4.66
N GLN A 280 1.72 -25.79 -4.44
CA GLN A 280 2.22 -27.14 -4.22
C GLN A 280 3.03 -27.63 -5.42
N HIS A 281 2.53 -27.46 -6.64
CA HIS A 281 3.26 -27.81 -7.86
C HIS A 281 4.59 -27.06 -7.97
N LEU A 282 4.55 -25.74 -7.72
CA LEU A 282 5.74 -24.90 -7.76
C LEU A 282 6.82 -25.39 -6.78
N LEU A 283 6.42 -25.65 -5.53
CA LEU A 283 7.31 -26.18 -4.50
C LEU A 283 7.89 -27.53 -4.92
N GLN A 284 7.05 -28.45 -5.41
CA GLN A 284 7.51 -29.75 -5.90
C GLN A 284 8.56 -29.62 -7.01
N VAL A 285 8.34 -28.76 -7.99
CA VAL A 285 9.29 -28.53 -9.10
C VAL A 285 10.61 -27.94 -8.59
N VAL A 286 10.55 -26.92 -7.73
CA VAL A 286 11.76 -26.28 -7.19
C VAL A 286 12.58 -27.25 -6.34
N PHE A 287 11.94 -27.94 -5.40
CA PHE A 287 12.63 -28.83 -4.47
C PHE A 287 13.12 -30.12 -5.13
N SER A 288 12.35 -30.69 -6.07
CA SER A 288 12.86 -31.81 -6.90
C SER A 288 14.06 -31.40 -7.76
N LYS A 289 14.05 -30.19 -8.32
CA LYS A 289 15.19 -29.65 -9.08
C LYS A 289 16.42 -29.39 -8.21
N ALA A 290 16.22 -29.06 -6.94
CA ALA A 290 17.29 -28.89 -5.96
C ALA A 290 17.81 -30.22 -5.37
N ASN A 291 17.05 -31.31 -5.53
CA ASN A 291 17.29 -32.60 -4.86
C ASN A 291 17.28 -32.46 -3.32
N GLU A 292 16.32 -31.69 -2.80
CA GLU A 292 16.16 -31.39 -1.36
C GLU A 292 14.74 -31.77 -0.96
N SER A 293 14.53 -32.30 0.27
CA SER A 293 13.19 -32.66 0.75
C SER A 293 12.43 -31.45 1.31
N LEU A 294 11.11 -31.43 1.15
CA LEU A 294 10.24 -30.39 1.72
C LEU A 294 9.10 -31.02 2.51
N HIS A 295 9.05 -30.72 3.80
CA HIS A 295 8.03 -31.19 4.71
C HIS A 295 7.11 -30.05 5.10
N PHE A 296 5.80 -30.31 5.12
CA PHE A 296 4.84 -29.42 5.77
C PHE A 296 4.53 -29.95 7.17
N LEU A 297 4.68 -29.09 8.18
CA LEU A 297 4.18 -29.36 9.52
C LEU A 297 2.98 -28.45 9.77
N PRO A 298 1.78 -29.03 10.00
CA PRO A 298 0.64 -28.22 10.44
C PRO A 298 1.03 -27.47 11.72
N ARG A 299 0.44 -26.27 11.88
CA ARG A 299 0.67 -25.32 12.98
C ARG A 299 1.10 -26.07 14.24
N PRO A 300 2.23 -25.74 14.89
CA PRO A 300 2.76 -26.51 16.01
C PRO A 300 1.74 -26.51 17.14
N SER A 301 0.81 -27.46 17.13
CA SER A 301 0.12 -27.93 18.31
C SER A 301 1.22 -28.28 19.29
N ILE A 302 1.04 -27.91 20.55
CA ILE A 302 1.97 -27.93 21.68
C ILE A 302 2.53 -29.36 21.93
N VAL A 303 3.26 -29.90 20.97
CA VAL A 303 3.79 -31.26 20.97
C VAL A 303 5.30 -31.10 21.04
N ASP A 304 5.76 -31.21 22.27
CA ASP A 304 7.11 -30.91 22.75
C ASP A 304 8.24 -31.79 22.17
N ASP A 305 7.96 -32.69 21.23
CA ASP A 305 8.92 -33.75 20.85
C ASP A 305 9.37 -33.79 19.38
N TYR A 306 8.81 -32.96 18.51
CA TYR A 306 9.35 -32.89 17.15
C TYR A 306 10.62 -32.06 17.16
N LYS A 307 11.76 -32.75 17.03
CA LYS A 307 13.06 -32.19 16.63
C LYS A 307 12.88 -31.51 15.27
N LEU A 308 12.40 -30.26 15.27
CA LEU A 308 12.31 -29.41 14.09
C LEU A 308 13.73 -29.02 13.67
N VAL A 309 14.28 -29.86 12.79
CA VAL A 309 15.63 -29.76 12.23
C VAL A 309 15.46 -29.62 10.72
N GLY A 310 15.45 -28.38 10.23
CA GLY A 310 15.39 -28.09 8.80
C GLY A 310 15.53 -26.60 8.50
N ALA A 311 15.90 -26.28 7.26
CA ALA A 311 15.76 -24.93 6.69
C ALA A 311 14.27 -24.61 6.51
N PHE A 312 13.90 -23.33 6.43
CA PHE A 312 12.50 -22.93 6.28
C PHE A 312 12.26 -22.12 5.02
N VAL A 313 11.13 -22.42 4.37
CA VAL A 313 10.57 -21.59 3.31
C VAL A 313 9.20 -21.09 3.74
N ASN A 314 8.92 -19.83 3.47
CA ASN A 314 7.65 -19.19 3.80
C ASN A 314 7.21 -18.31 2.62
N LEU A 315 5.91 -18.24 2.38
CA LEU A 315 5.31 -17.28 1.45
C LEU A 315 4.42 -16.33 2.24
N GLY A 316 4.69 -15.03 2.15
CA GLY A 316 3.84 -14.06 2.81
C GLY A 316 4.33 -12.64 2.70
N ARG A 317 3.76 -11.80 3.57
CA ARG A 317 4.22 -10.43 3.75
C ARG A 317 5.61 -10.45 4.36
N ILE A 318 6.50 -9.70 3.74
CA ILE A 318 7.88 -9.52 4.20
C ILE A 318 7.83 -8.33 5.15
N GLU A 319 7.84 -8.63 6.44
CA GLU A 319 7.96 -7.60 7.46
C GLU A 319 9.41 -7.13 7.52
N LEU A 320 9.65 -5.89 7.08
CA LEU A 320 10.93 -5.18 7.23
C LEU A 320 11.13 -4.73 8.69
N THR A 321 10.84 -5.61 9.65
CA THR A 321 11.03 -5.26 11.06
C THR A 321 12.53 -5.08 11.34
N GLN A 322 12.86 -4.10 12.18
CA GLN A 322 14.24 -3.75 12.54
C GLN A 322 15.02 -4.91 13.20
N ASN A 323 14.32 -5.93 13.68
CA ASN A 323 14.90 -7.10 14.33
C ASN A 323 14.90 -8.36 13.45
N GLY A 324 14.46 -8.24 12.18
CA GLY A 324 14.35 -9.36 11.25
C GLY A 324 15.70 -10.01 11.03
N HIS A 325 15.80 -11.29 11.39
CA HIS A 325 16.86 -12.16 10.90
C HIS A 325 16.95 -11.99 9.38
N GLU A 326 18.15 -11.78 8.82
CA GLU A 326 18.36 -11.82 7.37
C GLU A 326 17.78 -13.13 6.86
N ARG A 327 16.61 -13.01 6.26
CA ARG A 327 16.00 -14.02 5.44
C ARG A 327 16.46 -13.71 4.04
N ASN A 328 16.94 -14.69 3.30
CA ASN A 328 16.96 -14.52 1.86
C ASN A 328 15.52 -14.29 1.43
N ILE A 329 15.24 -13.13 0.83
CA ILE A 329 13.89 -12.71 0.49
C ILE A 329 13.84 -12.55 -1.02
N VAL A 330 12.82 -13.15 -1.63
CA VAL A 330 12.52 -12.99 -3.05
C VAL A 330 11.15 -12.31 -3.14
N PRO A 331 11.10 -10.96 -3.14
CA PRO A 331 9.87 -10.22 -3.29
C PRO A 331 9.40 -10.30 -4.75
N PHE A 332 8.09 -10.46 -4.97
CA PHE A 332 7.55 -10.49 -6.33
C PHE A 332 6.31 -9.63 -6.54
N LYS A 333 5.71 -9.12 -5.46
CA LYS A 333 4.65 -8.11 -5.52
C LYS A 333 4.63 -7.25 -4.26
N PHE A 334 3.92 -6.14 -4.32
CA PHE A 334 3.50 -5.41 -3.13
C PHE A 334 2.05 -5.78 -2.83
N ASN A 335 1.75 -6.05 -1.57
CA ASN A 335 0.40 -6.36 -1.12
C ASN A 335 0.03 -5.43 0.03
N GLY A 336 -1.24 -5.06 0.09
CA GLY A 336 -1.80 -4.22 1.12
C GLY A 336 -3.31 -4.43 1.16
N TYR A 337 -4.03 -3.51 1.77
CA TYR A 337 -5.48 -3.56 1.90
C TYR A 337 -6.12 -2.41 1.15
N GLN A 338 -7.14 -2.72 0.36
CA GLN A 338 -7.97 -1.76 -0.34
C GLN A 338 -9.42 -2.04 0.01
N PHE A 339 -10.31 -1.06 -0.19
CA PHE A 339 -11.73 -1.29 0.01
C PHE A 339 -12.51 -1.17 -1.30
N LEU A 340 -13.60 -1.93 -1.37
CA LEU A 340 -14.64 -1.77 -2.38
C LEU A 340 -15.87 -1.16 -1.74
N THR A 341 -16.56 -0.28 -2.45
CA THR A 341 -17.81 0.31 -2.00
C THR A 341 -18.70 0.59 -3.19
N CYS A 342 -20.01 0.51 -3.03
CA CYS A 342 -20.95 1.09 -4.00
C CYS A 342 -21.67 2.32 -3.45
N HIS A 343 -21.31 2.73 -2.24
CA HIS A 343 -21.82 3.92 -1.60
C HIS A 343 -21.43 5.15 -2.41
N SER A 344 -22.38 6.06 -2.54
CA SER A 344 -22.19 7.36 -3.14
C SER A 344 -23.18 8.31 -2.52
N GLU A 345 -22.71 9.46 -2.05
CA GLU A 345 -23.62 10.52 -1.64
C GLU A 345 -24.28 11.10 -2.90
N SER A 346 -25.61 10.99 -2.95
CA SER A 346 -26.42 11.71 -3.92
C SER A 346 -26.49 13.16 -3.48
N PHE A 347 -25.98 14.04 -4.32
CA PHE A 347 -26.15 15.48 -4.16
C PHE A 347 -27.06 15.98 -5.28
N VAL A 348 -28.01 16.82 -4.92
CA VAL A 348 -28.79 17.56 -5.90
C VAL A 348 -28.01 18.84 -6.20
N SER A 349 -27.25 18.85 -7.28
CA SER A 349 -26.60 20.07 -7.77
C SER A 349 -27.56 20.83 -8.68
N PHE A 350 -27.55 22.17 -8.66
CA PHE A 350 -28.31 22.99 -9.61
C PHE A 350 -27.97 22.71 -11.10
N GLN A 351 -26.92 21.94 -11.35
CA GLN A 351 -26.56 21.47 -12.69
C GLN A 351 -27.69 20.69 -13.38
N PHE A 352 -28.59 20.06 -12.62
CA PHE A 352 -29.74 19.34 -13.20
C PHE A 352 -30.66 20.24 -14.05
N TYR A 353 -30.66 21.56 -13.86
CA TYR A 353 -31.41 22.49 -14.71
C TYR A 353 -30.74 22.75 -16.06
N ILE A 354 -29.41 22.58 -16.16
CA ILE A 354 -28.66 22.85 -17.40
C ILE A 354 -28.46 21.57 -18.22
N ILE A 355 -28.34 20.42 -17.55
CA ILE A 355 -28.10 19.09 -18.13
C ILE A 355 -29.11 18.63 -19.20
N PRO A 356 -30.43 18.92 -19.13
CA PRO A 356 -31.39 18.40 -20.08
C PRO A 356 -31.04 18.70 -21.54
N PHE A 357 -30.36 19.82 -21.78
CA PHE A 357 -29.83 20.16 -23.10
C PHE A 357 -28.31 20.20 -23.10
N GLN A 358 -27.72 19.67 -24.17
CA GLN A 358 -26.29 19.81 -24.43
C GLN A 358 -25.93 21.29 -24.61
N HIS A 359 -24.68 21.65 -24.31
CA HIS A 359 -24.20 23.03 -24.46
C HIS A 359 -24.42 23.58 -25.88
N ASP A 360 -24.34 22.73 -26.90
CA ASP A 360 -24.59 23.11 -28.30
C ASP A 360 -26.03 23.54 -28.54
N VAL A 361 -27.00 22.85 -27.90
CA VAL A 361 -28.43 23.18 -28.00
C VAL A 361 -28.72 24.51 -27.32
N TRP A 362 -28.11 24.76 -26.16
CA TRP A 362 -28.21 26.07 -25.49
C TRP A 362 -27.60 27.20 -26.34
N GLY A 363 -26.42 26.97 -26.92
CA GLY A 363 -25.79 27.92 -27.83
C GLY A 363 -26.66 28.22 -29.05
N LEU A 364 -27.24 27.19 -29.68
CA LEU A 364 -28.14 27.33 -30.82
C LEU A 364 -29.45 28.04 -30.44
N LEU A 365 -29.99 27.78 -29.26
CA LEU A 365 -31.17 28.47 -28.73
C LEU A 365 -30.91 29.96 -28.55
N VAL A 366 -29.81 30.34 -27.90
CA VAL A 366 -29.43 31.75 -27.73
C VAL A 366 -29.20 32.44 -29.07
N CYS A 367 -28.55 31.75 -30.02
CA CYS A 367 -28.33 32.27 -31.37
C CYS A 367 -29.66 32.49 -32.11
N THR A 368 -30.58 31.53 -32.07
CA THR A 368 -31.89 31.63 -32.74
C THR A 368 -32.76 32.73 -32.14
N ILE A 369 -32.80 32.86 -30.81
CA ILE A 369 -33.46 33.99 -30.12
C ILE A 369 -32.89 35.31 -30.61
N SER A 370 -31.55 35.44 -30.65
CA SER A 370 -30.89 36.68 -31.07
C SER A 370 -31.23 37.04 -32.52
N ILE A 371 -31.22 36.06 -33.44
CA ILE A 371 -31.58 36.26 -34.85
C ILE A 371 -33.05 36.70 -34.97
N LEU A 372 -33.97 36.06 -34.25
CA LEU A 372 -35.39 36.43 -34.27
C LEU A 372 -35.62 37.85 -33.75
N VAL A 373 -34.99 38.20 -32.63
CA VAL A 373 -35.08 39.56 -32.06
C VAL A 373 -34.55 40.60 -33.04
N VAL A 374 -33.38 40.37 -33.64
CA VAL A 374 -32.81 41.29 -34.64
C VAL A 374 -33.71 41.40 -35.88
N THR A 375 -34.24 40.29 -36.37
CA THR A 375 -35.13 40.27 -37.55
C THR A 375 -36.42 41.05 -37.28
N LEU A 376 -37.03 40.86 -36.10
CA LEU A 376 -38.24 41.59 -35.71
C LEU A 376 -37.97 43.09 -35.50
N LEU A 377 -36.83 43.45 -34.93
CA LEU A 377 -36.42 44.86 -34.77
C LEU A 377 -36.17 45.54 -36.12
N LEU A 378 -35.48 44.86 -37.05
CA LEU A 378 -35.28 45.37 -38.41
C LEU A 378 -36.59 45.51 -39.15
N TYR A 379 -37.49 44.54 -39.04
CA TYR A 379 -38.81 44.58 -39.65
C TYR A 379 -39.65 45.76 -39.11
N GLN A 380 -39.65 45.96 -37.79
CA GLN A 380 -40.33 47.09 -37.15
C GLN A 380 -39.78 48.44 -37.64
N LYS A 381 -38.44 48.55 -37.72
CA LYS A 381 -37.77 49.76 -38.21
C LYS A 381 -38.06 50.04 -39.68
N TYR A 382 -38.12 49.01 -40.52
CA TYR A 382 -38.21 49.17 -41.97
C TYR A 382 -39.63 49.47 -42.45
N HIS A 383 -40.64 48.84 -41.86
CA HIS A 383 -42.04 49.03 -42.28
C HIS A 383 -42.73 50.24 -41.64
N GLU A 384 -41.96 51.15 -41.01
CA GLU A 384 -42.46 52.35 -40.32
C GLU A 384 -43.73 52.07 -39.50
N VAL A 385 -43.72 50.93 -38.79
CA VAL A 385 -44.83 50.60 -37.89
C VAL A 385 -44.73 51.62 -36.75
N SER A 386 -45.55 52.68 -36.85
CA SER A 386 -45.56 53.83 -35.95
C SER A 386 -45.42 53.40 -34.49
N LEU A 387 -44.48 54.02 -33.79
CA LEU A 387 -44.08 53.81 -32.39
C LEU A 387 -45.22 54.03 -31.36
N GLU A 388 -46.44 54.32 -31.79
CA GLU A 388 -47.59 54.53 -30.89
C GLU A 388 -47.98 53.25 -30.11
N ASP A 389 -47.68 52.07 -30.66
CA ASP A 389 -47.83 50.81 -29.93
C ASP A 389 -46.46 50.38 -29.36
N ASN A 390 -46.30 50.41 -28.04
CA ASN A 390 -45.08 49.99 -27.30
C ASN A 390 -44.82 48.48 -27.41
N PHE A 391 -44.56 47.97 -28.62
CA PHE A 391 -44.21 46.57 -28.85
C PHE A 391 -42.71 46.34 -28.60
N CYS A 392 -42.41 45.35 -27.75
CA CYS A 392 -41.05 45.01 -27.35
C CYS A 392 -40.68 43.60 -27.83
N PRO A 393 -40.03 43.46 -29.01
CA PRO A 393 -39.81 42.16 -29.64
C PRO A 393 -39.04 41.15 -28.79
N TRP A 394 -38.07 41.60 -27.99
CA TRP A 394 -37.24 40.70 -27.18
C TRP A 394 -38.00 40.10 -26.00
N LEU A 395 -38.81 40.90 -25.28
CA LEU A 395 -39.67 40.41 -24.21
C LEU A 395 -40.71 39.43 -24.77
N PHE A 396 -41.25 39.73 -25.95
CA PHE A 396 -42.23 38.87 -26.61
C PHE A 396 -41.63 37.51 -26.99
N VAL A 397 -40.43 37.48 -27.58
CA VAL A 397 -39.73 36.23 -27.93
C VAL A 397 -39.41 35.41 -26.68
N LEU A 398 -38.95 36.05 -25.60
CA LEU A 398 -38.69 35.38 -24.32
C LEU A 398 -39.97 34.85 -23.66
N ALA A 399 -41.06 35.62 -23.66
CA ALA A 399 -42.34 35.21 -23.08
C ALA A 399 -42.82 33.88 -23.69
N ASN A 400 -42.73 33.74 -25.02
CA ASN A 400 -43.10 32.50 -25.71
C ASN A 400 -42.25 31.27 -25.29
N ILE A 401 -40.97 31.46 -24.91
CA ILE A 401 -40.13 30.38 -24.33
C ILE A 401 -40.59 29.97 -22.95
N PHE A 402 -41.10 30.92 -22.18
CA PHE A 402 -41.67 30.65 -20.86
C PHE A 402 -43.13 30.22 -20.92
N GLU A 403 -43.64 29.87 -22.11
CA GLU A 403 -45.05 29.50 -22.37
C GLU A 403 -46.06 30.61 -22.01
N GLU A 404 -45.61 31.87 -21.98
CA GLU A 404 -46.42 33.05 -21.71
C GLU A 404 -46.80 33.77 -23.00
N ALA A 405 -48.05 34.24 -23.08
CA ALA A 405 -48.55 34.98 -24.23
C ALA A 405 -48.28 36.49 -24.08
N GLY A 406 -47.51 37.07 -25.00
CA GLY A 406 -47.32 38.52 -25.07
C GLY A 406 -48.35 39.23 -25.95
N HIS A 407 -48.57 40.53 -25.72
CA HIS A 407 -49.47 41.34 -26.55
C HIS A 407 -48.87 41.59 -27.94
N ILE A 408 -49.64 41.28 -28.99
CA ILE A 408 -49.25 41.48 -30.39
C ILE A 408 -50.10 42.61 -30.98
N PRO A 409 -49.51 43.67 -31.55
CA PRO A 409 -50.26 44.68 -32.26
C PRO A 409 -51.00 44.09 -33.47
N GLN A 410 -52.30 44.38 -33.62
CA GLN A 410 -53.12 43.84 -34.72
C GLN A 410 -52.56 44.15 -36.11
N LYS A 411 -51.85 45.27 -36.27
CA LYS A 411 -51.19 45.66 -37.52
C LYS A 411 -50.09 44.67 -37.92
N LEU A 412 -49.35 44.15 -36.94
CA LEU A 412 -48.26 43.21 -37.12
C LEU A 412 -48.81 41.79 -37.34
N GLU A 413 -49.84 41.42 -36.58
CA GLU A 413 -50.51 40.12 -36.66
C GLU A 413 -51.07 39.81 -38.06
N ARG A 414 -51.55 40.82 -38.80
CA ARG A 414 -52.11 40.63 -40.15
C ARG A 414 -51.06 40.37 -41.24
N LYS A 415 -49.76 40.54 -40.95
CA LYS A 415 -48.70 40.38 -41.94
C LYS A 415 -48.29 38.91 -42.05
N ASN A 416 -48.31 38.38 -43.28
CA ASN A 416 -47.97 36.97 -43.54
C ASN A 416 -46.56 36.61 -43.08
N PHE A 417 -45.58 37.51 -43.28
CA PHE A 417 -44.21 37.32 -42.79
C PHE A 417 -44.19 37.09 -41.27
N PHE A 418 -44.84 37.97 -40.51
CA PHE A 418 -44.91 37.87 -39.06
C PHE A 418 -45.59 36.56 -38.63
N ARG A 419 -46.70 36.17 -39.27
CA ARG A 419 -47.40 34.90 -38.98
C ARG A 419 -46.54 33.66 -39.22
N LEU A 420 -45.76 33.63 -40.30
CA LEU A 420 -44.90 32.48 -40.62
C LEU A 420 -43.71 32.36 -39.67
N VAL A 421 -43.02 33.47 -39.42
CA VAL A 421 -41.86 33.50 -38.51
C VAL A 421 -42.30 33.21 -37.08
N LEU A 422 -43.35 33.90 -36.61
CA LEU A 422 -43.85 33.72 -35.25
C LEU A 422 -44.53 32.38 -35.05
N GLY A 423 -45.36 31.92 -36.00
CA GLY A 423 -46.01 30.61 -35.91
C GLY A 423 -44.99 29.48 -35.83
N GLY A 424 -43.92 29.56 -36.63
CA GLY A 424 -42.79 28.62 -36.55
C GLY A 424 -42.06 28.70 -35.21
N TRP A 425 -41.80 29.91 -34.70
CA TRP A 425 -41.17 30.11 -33.39
C TRP A 425 -42.01 29.56 -32.24
N ILE A 426 -43.31 29.86 -32.18
CA ILE A 426 -44.21 29.39 -31.12
C ILE A 426 -44.26 27.85 -31.12
N LEU A 427 -44.42 27.24 -32.30
CA LEU A 427 -44.40 25.78 -32.43
C LEU A 427 -43.08 25.19 -31.91
N MET A 428 -41.96 25.77 -32.31
CA MET A 428 -40.64 25.33 -31.85
C MET A 428 -40.49 25.50 -30.33
N SER A 429 -40.94 26.62 -29.81
CA SER A 429 -40.89 26.95 -28.38
C SER A 429 -41.62 25.90 -27.55
N VAL A 430 -42.86 25.58 -27.90
CA VAL A 430 -43.67 24.56 -27.22
C VAL A 430 -43.01 23.17 -27.28
N ILE A 431 -42.39 22.82 -28.41
CA ILE A 431 -41.70 21.52 -28.50
C ILE A 431 -40.45 21.53 -27.59
N LEU A 432 -39.66 22.61 -27.61
CA LEU A 432 -38.46 22.73 -26.79
C LEU A 432 -38.77 22.70 -25.30
N THR A 433 -39.78 23.44 -24.84
CA THR A 433 -40.19 23.46 -23.42
C THR A 433 -40.69 22.09 -22.98
N ASN A 434 -41.50 21.42 -23.80
CA ASN A 434 -41.97 20.06 -23.52
C ASN A 434 -40.82 19.03 -23.49
N CYS A 435 -39.86 19.12 -24.41
CA CYS A 435 -38.67 18.28 -24.39
C CYS A 435 -37.79 18.55 -23.16
N TYR A 436 -37.56 19.82 -22.84
CA TYR A 436 -36.81 20.22 -21.65
C TYR A 436 -37.47 19.67 -20.38
N ASN A 437 -38.78 19.90 -20.21
CA ASN A 437 -39.55 19.42 -19.06
C ASN A 437 -39.53 17.88 -18.99
N GLY A 438 -39.72 17.19 -20.11
CA GLY A 438 -39.68 15.73 -20.16
C GLY A 438 -38.32 15.14 -19.79
N LEU A 439 -37.22 15.74 -20.29
CA LEU A 439 -35.86 15.33 -19.95
C LEU A 439 -35.52 15.69 -18.50
N MET A 440 -35.93 16.86 -18.02
CA MET A 440 -35.73 17.29 -16.63
C MET A 440 -36.46 16.35 -15.67
N ILE A 441 -37.73 16.01 -15.93
CA ILE A 441 -38.50 15.04 -15.13
C ILE A 441 -37.85 13.66 -15.20
N SER A 442 -37.42 13.22 -16.38
CA SER A 442 -36.71 11.95 -16.52
C SER A 442 -35.41 11.92 -15.71
N TYR A 443 -34.69 13.04 -15.65
CA TYR A 443 -33.47 13.17 -14.86
C TYR A 443 -33.76 13.18 -13.36
N LEU A 444 -34.82 13.87 -12.92
CA LEU A 444 -35.27 13.87 -11.52
C LEU A 444 -35.75 12.48 -11.05
N ASN A 445 -36.29 11.68 -11.98
CA ASN A 445 -36.67 10.30 -11.71
C ASN A 445 -35.51 9.30 -11.89
N SER A 446 -34.41 9.72 -12.53
CA SER A 446 -33.19 8.91 -12.64
C SER A 446 -32.39 8.97 -11.34
N PRO A 447 -31.64 7.91 -10.98
CA PRO A 447 -30.78 7.97 -9.81
C PRO A 447 -29.78 9.11 -9.95
N PHE A 448 -29.74 9.99 -8.95
CA PHE A 448 -28.91 11.20 -8.96
C PHE A 448 -27.43 10.90 -9.27
N PRO A 449 -26.74 11.83 -9.95
CA PRO A 449 -25.31 11.70 -10.17
C PRO A 449 -24.59 11.53 -8.83
N LYS A 450 -23.69 10.55 -8.78
CA LYS A 450 -22.91 10.20 -7.60
C LYS A 450 -21.82 11.29 -7.40
N ALA A 451 -21.95 12.17 -6.40
CA ALA A 451 -20.95 13.24 -6.15
C ALA A 451 -19.69 12.69 -5.54
N LYS A 452 -19.89 11.96 -4.44
CA LYS A 452 -18.86 11.69 -3.46
C LYS A 452 -18.85 10.21 -3.21
N ILE A 453 -18.00 9.54 -3.98
CA ILE A 453 -17.64 8.15 -3.76
C ILE A 453 -16.38 8.21 -2.89
N PRO A 454 -16.33 7.52 -1.74
CA PRO A 454 -15.12 7.51 -0.93
C PRO A 454 -14.00 6.83 -1.72
N GLU A 455 -12.90 7.57 -1.94
CA GLU A 455 -11.76 7.10 -2.71
C GLU A 455 -10.60 6.69 -1.79
N LYS A 456 -10.57 7.20 -0.56
CA LYS A 456 -9.53 6.95 0.43
C LYS A 456 -10.11 6.42 1.74
N PHE A 457 -9.29 5.73 2.53
CA PHE A 457 -9.67 5.25 3.86
C PHE A 457 -9.99 6.41 4.83
N GLN A 458 -9.39 7.59 4.64
CA GLN A 458 -9.77 8.79 5.40
C GLN A 458 -11.20 9.26 5.10
N ASP A 459 -11.76 8.95 3.91
CA ASP A 459 -13.13 9.33 3.57
C ASP A 459 -14.18 8.46 4.30
N LEU A 460 -13.73 7.40 4.99
CA LEU A 460 -14.58 6.46 5.74
C LEU A 460 -14.78 6.85 7.20
N LEU A 461 -14.11 7.90 7.68
CA LEU A 461 -14.18 8.40 9.04
C LEU A 461 -15.56 9.03 9.31
N CYS A 462 -16.06 8.89 10.53
CA CYS A 462 -17.47 9.17 10.81
C CYS A 462 -17.76 10.62 11.17
N ASP A 463 -16.92 11.17 12.03
CA ASP A 463 -17.24 12.36 12.82
C ASP A 463 -16.17 13.42 12.63
N ASP A 464 -16.55 14.68 12.86
CA ASP A 464 -15.62 15.81 12.83
C ASP A 464 -14.44 15.58 13.79
N GLU A 465 -14.63 14.85 14.90
CA GLU A 465 -13.57 14.47 15.83
C GLU A 465 -12.46 13.63 15.17
N ASP A 466 -12.79 12.68 14.29
CA ASP A 466 -11.78 11.90 13.57
C ASP A 466 -10.96 12.82 12.65
N THR A 467 -11.65 13.77 12.00
CA THR A 467 -11.00 14.74 11.12
C THR A 467 -10.12 15.71 11.91
N THR A 468 -10.52 16.12 13.12
CA THR A 468 -9.69 16.97 13.98
C THR A 468 -8.45 16.21 14.47
N ILE A 469 -8.55 14.92 14.79
CA ILE A 469 -7.40 14.08 15.16
C ILE A 469 -6.40 13.99 14.01
N ILE A 470 -6.86 13.80 12.77
CA ILE A 470 -5.97 13.80 11.58
C ILE A 470 -5.33 15.18 11.40
N GLN A 471 -6.10 16.25 11.46
CA GLN A 471 -5.56 17.61 11.32
C GLN A 471 -4.55 17.95 12.43
N ASP A 472 -4.80 17.50 13.66
CA ASP A 472 -3.91 17.69 14.80
C ASP A 472 -2.62 16.89 14.61
N TYR A 473 -2.69 15.67 14.11
CA TYR A 473 -1.53 14.87 13.72
C TYR A 473 -0.71 15.56 12.61
N GLU A 474 -1.36 16.04 11.54
CA GLU A 474 -0.70 16.75 10.43
C GLU A 474 -0.02 18.04 10.89
N LYS A 475 -0.64 18.76 11.84
CA LYS A 475 -0.08 19.95 12.51
C LYS A 475 0.96 19.61 13.58
N ARG A 476 1.31 18.33 13.75
CA ARG A 476 2.24 17.80 14.77
C ARG A 476 1.86 18.19 16.21
N LYS A 477 0.57 18.34 16.49
CA LYS A 477 0.09 18.49 17.86
C LYS A 477 0.26 17.19 18.63
N ASN A 478 0.36 17.29 19.95
CA ASN A 478 0.53 16.13 20.81
C ASN A 478 -0.77 15.31 20.90
N ILE A 479 -0.85 14.21 20.15
CA ILE A 479 -1.98 13.26 20.16
C ILE A 479 -1.78 12.07 21.12
N SER A 480 -0.79 12.12 22.01
CA SER A 480 -0.40 10.97 22.87
C SER A 480 -1.53 10.43 23.75
N ILE A 481 -2.39 11.31 24.28
CA ILE A 481 -3.52 10.93 25.14
C ILE A 481 -4.54 10.11 24.33
N TRP A 482 -4.93 10.63 23.16
CA TRP A 482 -5.83 9.92 22.24
C TRP A 482 -5.19 8.61 21.79
N PHE A 483 -3.94 8.63 21.36
CA PHE A 483 -3.22 7.47 20.85
C PHE A 483 -3.16 6.32 21.88
N ASN A 484 -2.86 6.62 23.14
CA ASN A 484 -2.86 5.62 24.21
C ASN A 484 -4.26 5.05 24.49
N THR A 485 -5.31 5.83 24.27
CA THR A 485 -6.70 5.41 24.41
C THR A 485 -7.11 4.50 23.25
N ALA A 486 -6.86 4.92 22.02
CA ALA A 486 -7.09 4.15 20.80
C ALA A 486 -6.32 2.81 20.84
N LYS A 487 -5.08 2.85 21.34
CA LYS A 487 -4.25 1.66 21.57
C LYS A 487 -4.88 0.67 22.54
N LYS A 488 -5.64 1.10 23.55
CA LYS A 488 -6.39 0.18 24.44
C LYS A 488 -7.68 -0.32 23.81
N GLN A 489 -8.37 0.52 23.06
CA GLN A 489 -9.62 0.18 22.37
C GLN A 489 -9.40 -0.86 21.27
N ILE A 490 -8.35 -0.74 20.46
CA ILE A 490 -8.06 -1.70 19.38
C ILE A 490 -7.84 -3.13 19.92
N VAL A 491 -7.34 -3.30 21.15
CA VAL A 491 -7.25 -4.61 21.82
C VAL A 491 -8.63 -5.21 22.02
N GLN A 492 -9.56 -4.39 22.51
CA GLN A 492 -10.91 -4.82 22.76
C GLN A 492 -11.62 -5.16 21.45
N THR A 493 -11.50 -4.30 20.43
CA THR A 493 -12.09 -4.51 19.10
C THR A 493 -11.50 -5.75 18.40
N SER A 494 -10.17 -5.92 18.43
CA SER A 494 -9.51 -7.07 17.79
C SER A 494 -9.82 -8.40 18.48
N MET A 495 -10.02 -8.42 19.81
CA MET A 495 -10.41 -9.64 20.52
C MET A 495 -11.91 -9.94 20.43
N ARG A 496 -12.75 -8.89 20.43
CA ARG A 496 -14.20 -8.97 20.45
C ARG A 496 -14.75 -7.95 19.45
N ALA A 497 -15.11 -8.41 18.26
CA ALA A 497 -15.94 -7.64 17.36
C ALA A 497 -17.35 -7.53 17.98
N THR A 498 -17.56 -6.55 18.85
CA THR A 498 -18.86 -6.27 19.45
C THR A 498 -19.67 -5.41 18.49
N PHE A 499 -20.93 -5.77 18.27
CA PHE A 499 -21.84 -4.86 17.58
C PHE A 499 -22.10 -3.65 18.49
N PRO A 500 -22.04 -2.42 17.95
CA PRO A 500 -22.59 -1.29 18.66
C PRO A 500 -24.07 -1.57 18.91
N LEU A 501 -24.50 -1.41 20.15
CA LEU A 501 -25.91 -1.61 20.55
C LEU A 501 -26.84 -0.57 19.90
N LYS A 502 -26.28 0.50 19.33
CA LYS A 502 -27.01 1.58 18.67
C LYS A 502 -26.58 1.71 17.21
N PRO A 503 -27.52 1.98 16.28
CA PRO A 503 -27.16 2.29 14.90
C PRO A 503 -26.26 3.53 14.87
N THR A 504 -25.12 3.42 14.19
CA THR A 504 -24.17 4.53 14.01
C THR A 504 -24.32 5.11 12.59
N PRO A 505 -24.13 6.43 12.40
CA PRO A 505 -24.11 7.07 11.08
C PRO A 505 -22.82 6.77 10.29
N CYS A 506 -21.91 6.01 10.89
CA CYS A 506 -20.62 5.58 10.41
C CYS A 506 -20.66 4.61 9.23
N PHE A 507 -19.55 4.51 8.51
CA PHE A 507 -19.33 3.40 7.58
C PHE A 507 -19.23 2.07 8.33
N LYS A 508 -19.95 1.07 7.82
CA LYS A 508 -19.77 -0.34 8.15
C LYS A 508 -18.56 -0.87 7.38
N ILE A 509 -17.52 -1.31 8.08
CA ILE A 509 -16.25 -1.75 7.49
C ILE A 509 -16.22 -3.27 7.52
N TYR A 510 -16.84 -3.89 6.53
CA TYR A 510 -16.73 -5.33 6.35
C TYR A 510 -15.37 -5.70 5.78
N SER A 511 -15.00 -6.97 5.91
CA SER A 511 -13.81 -7.48 5.23
C SER A 511 -14.01 -8.89 4.72
N ALA A 512 -13.23 -9.27 3.71
CA ALA A 512 -13.23 -10.67 3.28
C ALA A 512 -12.73 -11.57 4.41
N VAL A 513 -13.18 -12.82 4.39
CA VAL A 513 -12.78 -13.80 5.39
C VAL A 513 -11.50 -14.49 4.90
N SER A 514 -10.47 -14.45 5.73
CA SER A 514 -9.21 -15.18 5.58
C SER A 514 -9.39 -16.63 6.03
N ASN A 515 -8.68 -17.56 5.39
CA ASN A 515 -8.77 -18.99 5.68
C ASN A 515 -8.38 -19.37 7.12
N ASN A 516 -7.65 -18.50 7.85
CA ASN A 516 -6.98 -18.92 9.07
C ASN A 516 -7.35 -18.15 10.34
N ASN A 517 -7.76 -16.89 10.24
CA ASN A 517 -7.92 -16.03 11.42
C ASN A 517 -9.18 -15.13 11.35
N GLY A 518 -10.18 -15.50 10.55
CA GLY A 518 -11.44 -14.75 10.45
C GLY A 518 -11.34 -13.56 9.49
N PHE A 519 -11.81 -12.39 9.90
CA PHE A 519 -11.93 -11.21 9.05
C PHE A 519 -10.57 -10.55 8.78
N ILE A 520 -10.25 -10.29 7.52
CA ILE A 520 -8.96 -9.71 7.10
C ILE A 520 -8.68 -8.37 7.80
N PHE A 521 -9.71 -7.54 8.00
CA PHE A 521 -9.52 -6.25 8.66
C PHE A 521 -9.24 -6.42 10.16
N LEU A 522 -9.84 -7.40 10.83
CA LEU A 522 -9.53 -7.71 12.23
C LEU A 522 -8.09 -8.22 12.38
N GLU A 523 -7.60 -9.01 11.41
CA GLU A 523 -6.20 -9.42 11.36
C GLU A 523 -5.27 -8.21 11.19
N LEU A 524 -5.64 -7.24 10.34
CA LEU A 524 -4.90 -5.98 10.23
C LEU A 524 -4.86 -5.22 11.57
N LEU A 525 -5.99 -5.14 12.28
CA LEU A 525 -6.06 -4.49 13.60
C LEU A 525 -5.20 -5.21 14.64
N ASP A 526 -5.27 -6.54 14.71
CA ASP A 526 -4.47 -7.35 15.64
C ASP A 526 -2.96 -7.21 15.35
N GLN A 527 -2.57 -7.25 14.09
CA GLN A 527 -1.17 -7.06 13.71
C GLN A 527 -0.68 -5.64 14.02
N THR A 528 -1.51 -4.61 13.81
CA THR A 528 -1.20 -3.22 14.15
C THR A 528 -1.06 -3.06 15.67
N TRP A 529 -1.95 -3.69 16.44
CA TRP A 529 -1.83 -3.74 17.90
C TRP A 529 -0.52 -4.41 18.35
N LYS A 530 -0.17 -5.56 17.77
CA LYS A 530 1.07 -6.28 18.08
C LYS A 530 2.31 -5.45 17.78
N SER A 531 2.36 -4.74 16.65
CA SER A 531 3.47 -3.83 16.35
C SER A 531 3.53 -2.68 17.37
N LEU A 532 2.39 -2.09 17.72
CA LEU A 532 2.32 -1.04 18.73
C LEU A 532 2.69 -1.50 20.15
N LEU A 533 2.53 -2.78 20.46
CA LEU A 533 2.94 -3.38 21.74
C LEU A 533 4.44 -3.67 21.82
N LEU A 534 4.99 -4.27 20.75
CA LEU A 534 6.36 -4.77 20.73
C LEU A 534 7.36 -3.63 20.59
N ASP A 535 7.03 -2.67 19.73
CA ASP A 535 7.85 -1.49 19.53
C ASP A 535 7.41 -0.45 20.57
N LYS A 536 8.37 0.07 21.34
CA LYS A 536 8.13 1.18 22.29
C LYS A 536 7.86 2.48 21.51
N TYR A 537 6.86 2.49 20.63
CA TYR A 537 6.49 3.63 19.82
C TYR A 537 6.12 4.79 20.72
N ASP A 538 6.86 5.89 20.56
CA ASP A 538 6.38 7.20 20.96
C ASP A 538 5.35 7.68 19.92
N SER A 539 4.32 8.37 20.38
CA SER A 539 3.28 8.98 19.54
C SER A 539 3.83 9.86 18.42
N SER A 540 5.04 10.40 18.58
CA SER A 540 5.75 11.21 17.58
C SER A 540 6.21 10.44 16.34
N GLN A 541 6.29 9.11 16.41
CA GLN A 541 6.83 8.25 15.35
C GLN A 541 5.76 7.43 14.61
N VAL A 542 4.51 7.58 15.03
CA VAL A 542 3.38 6.85 14.44
C VAL A 542 3.10 7.43 13.06
N SER A 543 2.92 6.60 12.03
CA SER A 543 2.56 7.07 10.69
C SER A 543 1.07 7.43 10.61
N LEU A 544 0.70 8.34 9.70
CA LEU A 544 -0.70 8.69 9.41
C LEU A 544 -1.54 7.45 9.07
N GLU A 545 -0.92 6.46 8.44
CA GLU A 545 -1.55 5.19 8.12
C GLU A 545 -1.99 4.42 9.39
N ILE A 546 -1.11 4.33 10.40
CA ILE A 546 -1.44 3.70 11.69
C ILE A 546 -2.54 4.50 12.39
N VAL A 547 -2.48 5.84 12.37
CA VAL A 547 -3.55 6.69 12.93
C VAL A 547 -4.89 6.39 12.24
N THR A 548 -4.90 6.27 10.91
CA THR A 548 -6.09 5.93 10.13
C THR A 548 -6.61 4.54 10.49
N ILE A 549 -5.74 3.53 10.60
CA ILE A 549 -6.12 2.17 11.01
C ILE A 549 -6.73 2.16 12.42
N LEU A 550 -6.17 2.94 13.35
CA LEU A 550 -6.69 3.05 14.72
C LEU A 550 -8.08 3.69 14.76
N LEU A 551 -8.31 4.76 13.99
CA LEU A 551 -9.63 5.41 13.88
C LEU A 551 -10.67 4.47 13.27
N LEU A 552 -10.32 3.76 12.19
CA LEU A 552 -11.22 2.77 11.56
C LEU A 552 -11.46 1.53 12.44
N GLY A 553 -10.57 1.27 13.41
CA GLY A 553 -10.70 0.23 14.42
C GLY A 553 -11.54 0.63 15.64
N ASP A 554 -12.07 1.85 15.67
CA ASP A 554 -12.96 2.31 16.73
C ASP A 554 -14.28 1.50 16.71
N PRO A 555 -14.79 1.06 17.88
CA PRO A 555 -16.03 0.28 18.00
C PRO A 555 -17.29 0.98 17.43
N LYS A 556 -17.23 2.27 17.07
CA LYS A 556 -18.31 2.94 16.34
C LYS A 556 -18.52 2.40 14.93
N HIS A 557 -17.49 1.80 14.32
CA HIS A 557 -17.58 1.12 13.04
C HIS A 557 -18.10 -0.32 13.22
N ILE A 558 -19.07 -0.71 12.40
CA ILE A 558 -19.55 -2.09 12.37
C ILE A 558 -18.59 -2.93 11.50
N LEU A 559 -17.90 -3.89 12.11
CA LEU A 559 -16.88 -4.71 11.43
C LEU A 559 -17.40 -6.08 10.96
N THR A 560 -18.62 -6.47 11.34
CA THR A 560 -19.19 -7.79 11.05
C THR A 560 -20.63 -7.68 10.52
N PRO A 561 -21.07 -8.59 9.62
CA PRO A 561 -22.43 -8.58 9.10
C PRO A 561 -23.44 -8.89 10.21
N ARG A 562 -24.68 -8.40 10.06
CA ARG A 562 -25.74 -8.56 11.08
C ARG A 562 -25.96 -10.03 11.44
N GLY A 563 -26.12 -10.30 12.74
CA GLY A 563 -26.44 -11.63 13.26
C GLY A 563 -25.27 -12.60 13.40
N HIS A 564 -24.01 -12.16 13.22
CA HIS A 564 -22.83 -13.00 13.42
C HIS A 564 -21.82 -12.34 14.37
N TYR A 565 -21.59 -12.99 15.51
CA TYR A 565 -20.52 -12.63 16.45
C TYR A 565 -19.32 -13.51 16.14
N ILE A 566 -18.19 -12.90 15.78
CA ILE A 566 -16.95 -13.65 15.56
C ILE A 566 -15.91 -13.13 16.53
N SER A 567 -15.45 -14.03 17.39
CA SER A 567 -14.22 -13.83 18.14
C SER A 567 -13.06 -14.28 17.26
N THR A 568 -11.93 -13.57 17.33
CA THR A 568 -10.67 -14.00 16.70
C THR A 568 -10.17 -15.36 17.18
N LEU A 569 -10.71 -15.86 18.30
CA LEU A 569 -10.41 -17.18 18.84
C LEU A 569 -11.19 -18.31 18.17
N PHE A 570 -12.22 -18.02 17.36
CA PHE A 570 -13.05 -19.04 16.74
C PHE A 570 -12.77 -19.13 15.23
N THR A 571 -12.36 -20.31 14.78
CA THR A 571 -12.25 -20.62 13.35
C THR A 571 -13.62 -21.05 12.83
N PRO A 572 -14.29 -20.26 11.96
CA PRO A 572 -15.62 -20.60 11.48
C PRO A 572 -15.56 -21.90 10.66
N THR A 573 -16.59 -22.73 10.79
CA THR A 573 -16.77 -23.89 9.91
C THR A 573 -16.97 -23.44 8.46
N GLN A 574 -16.70 -24.31 7.48
CA GLN A 574 -16.86 -23.98 6.05
C GLN A 574 -18.30 -23.54 5.70
N ALA A 575 -19.30 -24.08 6.39
CA ALA A 575 -20.71 -23.71 6.22
C ALA A 575 -20.98 -22.30 6.74
N GLU A 576 -20.49 -21.97 7.94
CA GLU A 576 -20.57 -20.63 8.52
C GLU A 576 -19.83 -19.61 7.66
N LEU A 577 -18.63 -19.96 7.19
CA LEU A 577 -17.83 -19.14 6.29
C LEU A 577 -18.63 -18.74 5.03
N SER A 578 -19.29 -19.72 4.41
CA SER A 578 -20.13 -19.48 3.23
C SER A 578 -21.31 -18.55 3.55
N LYS A 579 -21.91 -18.70 4.72
CA LYS A 579 -23.00 -17.85 5.21
C LYS A 579 -22.54 -16.41 5.48
N ILE A 580 -21.39 -16.23 6.14
CA ILE A 580 -20.80 -14.92 6.43
C ILE A 580 -20.47 -14.17 5.14
N ILE A 581 -19.84 -14.86 4.18
CA ILE A 581 -19.52 -14.29 2.86
C ILE A 581 -20.80 -13.85 2.16
N PHE A 582 -21.84 -14.68 2.17
CA PHE A 582 -23.14 -14.35 1.57
C PHE A 582 -23.76 -13.09 2.20
N LEU A 583 -23.87 -13.05 3.53
CA LEU A 583 -24.45 -11.92 4.26
C LEU A 583 -23.65 -10.63 4.08
N THR A 584 -22.32 -10.74 4.04
CA THR A 584 -21.44 -9.59 3.78
C THR A 584 -21.71 -9.03 2.38
N GLN A 585 -21.76 -9.89 1.36
CA GLN A 585 -22.04 -9.49 -0.02
C GLN A 585 -23.43 -8.86 -0.16
N GLU A 586 -24.44 -9.40 0.53
CA GLU A 586 -25.79 -8.84 0.58
C GLU A 586 -25.81 -7.45 1.23
N GLU A 587 -25.18 -7.26 2.39
CA GLU A 587 -25.11 -5.96 3.07
C GLU A 587 -24.35 -4.90 2.24
N ILE A 588 -23.31 -5.28 1.50
CA ILE A 588 -22.58 -4.36 0.64
C ILE A 588 -23.41 -4.01 -0.60
N SER A 589 -24.16 -4.97 -1.16
CA SER A 589 -24.99 -4.72 -2.35
C SER A 589 -26.11 -3.71 -2.12
N LYS A 590 -26.46 -3.40 -0.86
CA LYS A 590 -27.44 -2.36 -0.50
C LYS A 590 -26.93 -0.93 -0.74
N CYS A 591 -25.63 -0.74 -0.96
CA CYS A 591 -25.00 0.57 -1.20
C CYS A 591 -25.28 1.65 -0.14
N GLU A 592 -25.58 1.20 1.08
CA GLU A 592 -25.54 2.03 2.28
C GLU A 592 -24.10 2.49 2.55
N LYS A 593 -23.85 3.19 3.67
CA LYS A 593 -22.49 3.49 4.13
C LYS A 593 -21.79 2.21 4.55
N SER A 594 -21.36 1.40 3.59
CA SER A 594 -20.65 0.14 3.79
C SER A 594 -19.50 0.01 2.81
N VAL A 595 -18.42 -0.62 3.29
CA VAL A 595 -17.24 -0.94 2.51
C VAL A 595 -16.81 -2.37 2.75
N LEU A 596 -16.12 -2.95 1.78
CA LEU A 596 -15.52 -4.27 1.83
C LEU A 596 -14.00 -4.16 1.73
N VAL A 597 -13.31 -4.32 2.86
CA VAL A 597 -11.85 -4.35 2.91
C VAL A 597 -11.33 -5.72 2.45
N ILE A 598 -10.46 -5.70 1.46
CA ILE A 598 -9.86 -6.88 0.83
C ILE A 598 -8.39 -6.64 0.56
N GLU A 599 -7.66 -7.70 0.28
CA GLU A 599 -6.28 -7.55 -0.18
C GLU A 599 -6.24 -6.88 -1.55
N ALA A 600 -5.31 -5.94 -1.73
CA ALA A 600 -5.12 -5.18 -2.95
C ALA A 600 -4.95 -6.11 -4.17
N SER A 601 -4.23 -7.23 -4.00
CA SER A 601 -3.99 -8.21 -5.05
C SER A 601 -5.25 -8.98 -5.50
N ASP A 602 -6.25 -9.10 -4.63
CA ASP A 602 -7.53 -9.75 -4.89
C ASP A 602 -8.64 -8.79 -5.34
N SER A 603 -8.40 -7.47 -5.22
CA SER A 603 -9.42 -6.44 -5.47
C SER A 603 -10.06 -6.48 -6.86
N VAL A 604 -9.28 -6.76 -7.90
CA VAL A 604 -9.78 -6.83 -9.28
C VAL A 604 -10.73 -8.00 -9.45
N ALA A 605 -10.35 -9.18 -8.93
CA ALA A 605 -11.15 -10.39 -9.03
C ALA A 605 -12.47 -10.27 -8.25
N GLU A 606 -12.40 -9.69 -7.05
CA GLU A 606 -13.59 -9.47 -6.21
C GLU A 606 -14.53 -8.44 -6.85
N THR A 607 -14.00 -7.35 -7.42
CA THR A 607 -14.80 -6.33 -8.12
C THR A 607 -15.52 -6.93 -9.33
N GLU A 608 -14.83 -7.72 -10.15
CA GLU A 608 -15.42 -8.39 -11.30
C GLU A 608 -16.52 -9.37 -10.89
N TYR A 609 -16.26 -10.16 -9.84
CA TYR A 609 -17.24 -11.09 -9.28
C TYR A 609 -18.50 -10.36 -8.76
N LEU A 610 -18.33 -9.32 -7.94
CA LEU A 610 -19.45 -8.57 -7.37
C LEU A 610 -20.26 -7.86 -8.45
N THR A 611 -19.59 -7.29 -9.46
CA THR A 611 -20.26 -6.62 -10.60
C THR A 611 -21.09 -7.63 -11.41
N LYS A 612 -20.61 -8.86 -11.61
CA LYS A 612 -21.38 -9.92 -12.26
C LYS A 612 -22.54 -10.41 -11.40
N LYS A 613 -22.34 -10.53 -10.09
CA LYS A 613 -23.36 -11.00 -9.14
C LYS A 613 -24.47 -9.99 -8.92
N PHE A 614 -24.15 -8.70 -8.92
CA PHE A 614 -25.09 -7.61 -8.73
C PHE A 614 -24.98 -6.62 -9.90
N PRO A 615 -25.52 -6.94 -11.09
CA PRO A 615 -25.37 -6.11 -12.30
C PRO A 615 -25.96 -4.69 -12.20
N HIS A 616 -26.83 -4.44 -11.22
CA HIS A 616 -27.44 -3.15 -10.95
C HIS A 616 -26.61 -2.28 -9.98
N VAL A 617 -25.49 -2.81 -9.48
CA VAL A 617 -24.63 -2.15 -8.51
C VAL A 617 -23.27 -1.88 -9.12
N ASN A 618 -22.91 -0.60 -9.15
CA ASN A 618 -21.58 -0.17 -9.58
C ASN A 618 -20.65 -0.10 -8.36
N PHE A 619 -19.79 -1.10 -8.22
CA PHE A 619 -18.74 -1.12 -7.20
C PHE A 619 -17.55 -0.29 -7.65
N CYS A 620 -17.10 0.58 -6.76
CA CYS A 620 -15.91 1.40 -6.91
C CYS A 620 -14.82 0.88 -5.97
N LYS A 621 -13.57 0.98 -6.44
CA LYS A 621 -12.38 0.55 -5.72
C LYS A 621 -11.66 1.78 -5.15
N SER A 622 -11.15 1.69 -3.92
CA SER A 622 -10.34 2.74 -3.32
C SER A 622 -9.05 3.00 -4.10
N LYS A 623 -8.61 4.26 -4.12
CA LYS A 623 -7.35 4.70 -4.74
C LYS A 623 -6.16 4.47 -3.82
N ASP A 624 -6.35 4.56 -2.51
CA ASP A 624 -5.30 4.29 -1.55
C ASP A 624 -5.20 2.80 -1.16
N THR A 625 -4.10 2.46 -0.49
CA THR A 625 -3.82 1.11 -0.02
C THR A 625 -3.20 1.21 1.37
N LEU A 626 -3.82 0.58 2.37
CA LEU A 626 -3.23 0.47 3.70
C LEU A 626 -2.21 -0.68 3.73
N ARG A 627 -1.15 -0.48 4.50
CA ARG A 627 -0.10 -1.43 4.82
C ARG A 627 0.52 -2.07 3.60
N LEU A 628 0.92 -1.22 2.67
CA LEU A 628 1.64 -1.64 1.48
C LEU A 628 3.00 -2.23 1.90
N THR A 629 3.10 -3.55 1.82
CA THR A 629 4.29 -4.30 2.23
C THR A 629 4.75 -5.18 1.06
N PRO A 630 6.08 -5.38 0.91
CA PRO A 630 6.56 -6.36 -0.03
C PRO A 630 6.01 -7.74 0.35
N PHE A 631 5.61 -8.51 -0.65
CA PHE A 631 5.10 -9.86 -0.50
C PHE A 631 5.95 -10.79 -1.37
N GLY A 632 6.35 -11.92 -0.82
CA GLY A 632 7.26 -12.82 -1.50
C GLY A 632 7.65 -14.04 -0.70
N TRP A 633 8.66 -14.72 -1.21
CA TRP A 633 9.27 -15.86 -0.56
C TRP A 633 10.31 -15.38 0.46
N SER A 634 10.35 -16.01 1.62
CA SER A 634 11.38 -15.78 2.61
C SER A 634 11.97 -17.11 3.06
N PHE A 635 13.29 -17.19 3.06
CA PHE A 635 14.06 -18.38 3.39
C PHE A 635 14.84 -18.16 4.68
N GLU A 636 14.93 -19.19 5.52
CA GLU A 636 15.78 -19.22 6.71
C GLU A 636 16.61 -20.51 6.71
N GLY A 637 17.88 -20.44 7.12
CA GLY A 637 18.76 -21.61 7.22
C GLY A 637 19.10 -22.25 5.89
N GLU A 638 18.97 -21.51 4.78
CA GLU A 638 19.21 -21.98 3.42
C GLU A 638 20.66 -22.35 3.13
N GLY A 639 21.62 -21.85 3.92
CA GLY A 639 23.05 -22.09 3.70
C GLY A 639 23.48 -21.72 2.27
N LYS A 640 24.04 -22.69 1.55
CA LYS A 640 24.44 -22.57 0.12
C LYS A 640 23.41 -23.19 -0.84
N SER A 641 22.18 -23.41 -0.40
CA SER A 641 21.14 -24.02 -1.24
C SER A 641 20.85 -23.19 -2.49
N ARG A 642 20.46 -23.89 -3.56
CA ARG A 642 20.01 -23.29 -4.82
C ARG A 642 18.53 -22.94 -4.79
N VAL A 643 17.76 -23.38 -3.80
CA VAL A 643 16.31 -23.16 -3.70
C VAL A 643 15.95 -21.66 -3.78
N PRO A 644 16.57 -20.75 -3.00
CA PRO A 644 16.27 -19.32 -3.13
C PRO A 644 16.53 -18.77 -4.54
N LYS A 645 17.62 -19.20 -5.19
CA LYS A 645 17.99 -18.79 -6.55
C LYS A 645 16.98 -19.29 -7.59
N TYR A 646 16.43 -20.48 -7.41
CA TYR A 646 15.37 -20.98 -8.30
C TYR A 646 14.08 -20.17 -8.13
N PHE A 647 13.68 -19.82 -6.91
CA PHE A 647 12.54 -18.92 -6.70
C PHE A 647 12.78 -17.53 -7.28
N GLN A 648 13.99 -16.99 -7.11
CA GLN A 648 14.38 -15.73 -7.76
C GLN A 648 14.24 -15.82 -9.29
N SER A 649 14.76 -16.88 -9.91
CA SER A 649 14.62 -17.09 -11.35
C SER A 649 13.16 -17.21 -11.81
N LEU A 650 12.29 -17.87 -11.03
CA LEU A 650 10.86 -17.97 -11.33
C LEU A 650 10.14 -16.62 -11.29
N VAL A 651 10.60 -15.70 -10.45
CA VAL A 651 10.10 -14.33 -10.37
C VAL A 651 10.64 -13.50 -11.54
N GLU A 652 11.95 -13.54 -11.79
CA GLU A 652 12.62 -12.79 -12.86
C GLU A 652 12.12 -13.18 -14.25
N THR A 653 11.77 -14.45 -14.45
CA THR A 653 11.18 -14.96 -15.71
C THR A 653 9.68 -14.67 -15.86
N GLY A 654 9.02 -14.12 -14.83
CA GLY A 654 7.59 -13.81 -14.84
C GLY A 654 6.66 -15.01 -14.63
N ILE A 655 7.20 -16.22 -14.42
CA ILE A 655 6.42 -17.43 -14.17
C ILE A 655 5.57 -17.26 -12.90
N GLN A 656 6.15 -16.74 -11.81
CA GLN A 656 5.41 -16.47 -10.57
C GLN A 656 4.21 -15.54 -10.80
N GLY A 657 4.39 -14.48 -11.59
CA GLY A 657 3.31 -13.54 -11.94
C GLY A 657 2.18 -14.21 -12.72
N ARG A 658 2.53 -15.11 -13.66
CA ARG A 658 1.52 -15.89 -14.41
C ARG A 658 0.76 -16.87 -13.50
N LEU A 659 1.45 -17.54 -12.58
CA LEU A 659 0.82 -18.47 -11.63
C LEU A 659 -0.14 -17.74 -10.68
N ASP A 660 0.25 -16.56 -10.18
CA ASP A 660 -0.62 -15.70 -9.38
C ASP A 660 -1.86 -15.23 -10.16
N TYR A 661 -1.73 -14.96 -11.47
CA TYR A 661 -2.87 -14.66 -12.34
C TYR A 661 -3.81 -15.86 -12.48
N GLU A 662 -3.30 -17.06 -12.76
CA GLU A 662 -4.14 -18.26 -12.88
C GLU A 662 -4.84 -18.62 -11.56
N ARG A 663 -4.18 -18.42 -10.42
CA ARG A 663 -4.82 -18.54 -9.09
C ARG A 663 -6.05 -17.65 -8.98
N ARG A 664 -5.94 -16.38 -9.38
CA ARG A 664 -7.06 -15.42 -9.38
C ARG A 664 -8.17 -15.85 -10.34
N MET A 665 -7.81 -16.31 -11.54
CA MET A 665 -8.80 -16.79 -12.52
C MET A 665 -9.55 -18.03 -12.02
N ARG A 666 -8.89 -18.96 -11.31
CA ARG A 666 -9.56 -20.11 -10.67
C ARG A 666 -10.54 -19.66 -9.58
N LYS A 667 -10.15 -18.68 -8.76
CA LYS A 667 -11.03 -18.09 -7.75
C LYS A 667 -12.30 -17.51 -8.40
N ILE A 668 -12.15 -16.74 -9.49
CA ILE A 668 -13.26 -16.21 -10.29
C ILE A 668 -14.10 -17.32 -10.91
N ALA A 669 -13.49 -18.39 -11.46
CA ALA A 669 -14.22 -19.50 -12.06
C ALA A 669 -15.07 -20.27 -11.03
N ILE A 670 -14.51 -20.54 -9.85
CA ILE A 670 -15.25 -21.15 -8.73
C ILE A 670 -16.43 -20.27 -8.35
N TYR A 671 -16.24 -18.96 -8.30
CA TYR A 671 -17.31 -18.02 -8.02
C TYR A 671 -18.40 -18.02 -9.10
N ASN A 672 -18.03 -17.94 -10.37
CA ASN A 672 -18.99 -17.95 -11.48
C ASN A 672 -19.79 -19.24 -11.55
N SER A 673 -19.19 -20.40 -11.23
CA SER A 673 -19.89 -21.68 -11.19
C SER A 673 -21.04 -21.73 -10.17
N LYS A 674 -21.03 -20.82 -9.18
CA LYS A 674 -22.08 -20.67 -8.16
C LYS A 674 -23.13 -19.63 -8.54
N LEU A 675 -22.85 -18.74 -9.50
CA LEU A 675 -23.84 -17.81 -10.02
C LEU A 675 -24.72 -18.52 -11.05
N GLY A 676 -26.04 -18.52 -10.83
CA GLY A 676 -26.98 -18.79 -11.92
C GLY A 676 -26.83 -17.73 -13.03
N ASN A 677 -27.22 -18.08 -14.26
CA ASN A 677 -27.14 -17.18 -15.42
C ASN A 677 -27.86 -15.84 -15.11
N PRO A 678 -27.16 -14.69 -15.11
CA PRO A 678 -27.80 -13.41 -14.83
C PRO A 678 -28.79 -13.05 -15.95
N VAL A 679 -29.99 -12.61 -15.57
CA VAL A 679 -30.97 -12.07 -16.52
C VAL A 679 -30.42 -10.76 -17.08
N ARG A 680 -30.20 -10.73 -18.40
CA ARG A 680 -29.71 -9.54 -19.12
C ARG A 680 -30.78 -8.45 -19.07
N LYS A 681 -30.43 -7.24 -18.61
CA LYS A 681 -31.31 -6.06 -18.70
C LYS A 681 -30.94 -5.23 -19.93
N ASP A 682 -31.97 -4.74 -20.61
CA ASP A 682 -31.85 -3.92 -21.81
C ASP A 682 -31.18 -2.57 -21.49
N VAL A 683 -30.25 -2.18 -22.36
CA VAL A 683 -29.50 -0.93 -22.25
C VAL A 683 -30.45 0.24 -22.56
N PRO A 684 -30.49 1.32 -21.75
CA PRO A 684 -31.33 2.47 -22.03
C PRO A 684 -30.96 3.11 -23.38
N LEU A 685 -31.96 3.30 -24.25
CA LEU A 685 -31.83 3.95 -25.55
C LEU A 685 -31.59 5.46 -25.37
N GLY A 686 -30.46 5.97 -25.87
CA GLY A 686 -30.16 7.40 -25.86
C GLY A 686 -30.90 8.16 -26.96
N LEU A 687 -31.62 9.23 -26.61
CA LEU A 687 -32.48 10.03 -27.51
C LEU A 687 -31.73 11.07 -28.39
N GLY A 688 -30.40 11.09 -28.37
CA GLY A 688 -29.59 12.20 -28.89
C GLY A 688 -29.76 12.49 -30.39
N SER A 689 -30.04 11.48 -31.22
CA SER A 689 -30.22 11.67 -32.67
C SER A 689 -31.59 12.26 -33.04
N ALA A 690 -32.61 12.04 -32.23
CA ALA A 690 -33.98 12.51 -32.53
C ALA A 690 -34.13 14.03 -32.34
N LEU A 691 -33.47 14.61 -31.33
CA LEU A 691 -33.55 16.05 -31.03
C LEU A 691 -32.89 16.92 -32.12
N ILE A 692 -31.78 16.48 -32.69
CA ILE A 692 -31.09 17.19 -33.79
C ILE A 692 -31.99 17.28 -35.02
N THR A 693 -32.71 16.20 -35.32
CA THR A 693 -33.63 16.13 -36.47
C THR A 693 -34.76 17.16 -36.34
N LEU A 694 -35.26 17.37 -35.12
CA LEU A 694 -36.29 18.36 -34.83
C LEU A 694 -35.80 19.80 -35.07
N PHE A 695 -34.59 20.14 -34.63
CA PHE A 695 -33.98 21.46 -34.87
C PHE A 695 -33.76 21.74 -36.36
N MET A 696 -33.41 20.71 -37.15
CA MET A 696 -33.27 20.86 -38.60
C MET A 696 -34.62 21.14 -39.27
N LEU A 697 -35.68 20.43 -38.85
CA LEU A 697 -37.02 20.58 -39.42
C LEU A 697 -37.67 21.93 -39.08
N SER A 698 -37.44 22.47 -37.88
CA SER A 698 -38.01 23.76 -37.45
C SER A 698 -37.12 24.97 -37.79
N GLY A 699 -35.80 24.79 -37.78
CA GLY A 699 -34.83 25.85 -38.08
C GLY A 699 -34.79 26.23 -39.56
N CYS A 700 -34.91 25.26 -40.47
CA CYS A 700 -34.87 25.53 -41.92
C CYS A 700 -35.95 26.55 -42.37
N PRO A 701 -37.23 26.41 -41.98
CA PRO A 701 -38.26 27.41 -42.30
C PRO A 701 -37.96 28.82 -41.79
N VAL A 702 -37.41 28.94 -40.57
CA VAL A 702 -37.04 30.26 -39.99
C VAL A 702 -35.91 30.88 -40.77
N VAL A 703 -34.88 30.10 -41.11
CA VAL A 703 -33.75 30.56 -41.93
C VAL A 703 -34.22 31.01 -43.32
N VAL A 704 -35.08 30.23 -43.98
CA VAL A 704 -35.66 30.59 -45.28
C VAL A 704 -36.48 31.88 -45.18
N ALA A 705 -37.28 32.04 -44.12
CA ALA A 705 -38.07 33.26 -43.91
C ALA A 705 -37.19 34.49 -43.68
N VAL A 706 -36.11 34.36 -42.91
CA VAL A 706 -35.12 35.44 -42.69
C VAL A 706 -34.45 35.82 -44.00
N PHE A 707 -34.00 34.85 -44.81
CA PHE A 707 -33.39 35.13 -46.11
C PHE A 707 -34.36 35.80 -47.09
N ALA A 708 -35.62 35.34 -47.13
CA ALA A 708 -36.66 35.96 -47.92
C ALA A 708 -36.89 37.43 -47.50
N ASN A 709 -36.88 37.71 -46.20
CA ASN A 709 -37.02 39.07 -45.69
C ASN A 709 -35.81 39.95 -46.03
N ILE A 710 -34.59 39.44 -45.88
CA ILE A 710 -33.38 40.17 -46.28
C ILE A 710 -33.44 40.48 -47.77
N ALA A 711 -33.84 39.52 -48.61
CA ALA A 711 -33.99 39.74 -50.05
C ALA A 711 -35.05 40.81 -50.37
N GLU A 712 -36.20 40.79 -49.67
CA GLU A 712 -37.26 41.79 -49.81
C GLU A 712 -36.80 43.19 -49.38
N VAL A 713 -36.08 43.29 -48.24
CA VAL A 713 -35.50 44.55 -47.74
C VAL A 713 -34.44 45.10 -48.70
N VAL A 714 -33.58 44.23 -49.25
CA VAL A 714 -32.57 44.63 -50.23
C VAL A 714 -33.23 45.09 -51.52
N ALA A 715 -34.26 44.38 -51.99
CA ALA A 715 -35.02 44.76 -53.18
C ALA A 715 -35.72 46.11 -52.99
N ALA A 716 -36.43 46.31 -51.88
CA ALA A 716 -37.10 47.56 -51.56
C ALA A 716 -36.11 48.72 -51.30
N GLY A 717 -34.93 48.43 -50.74
CA GLY A 717 -33.82 49.38 -50.64
C GLY A 717 -33.29 49.83 -51.99
N SER A 718 -33.17 48.91 -52.96
CA SER A 718 -32.74 49.22 -54.33
C SER A 718 -33.75 50.09 -55.07
N GLU A 719 -35.05 49.88 -54.83
CA GLU A 719 -36.12 50.64 -55.46
C GLU A 719 -36.19 52.08 -54.91
N ASN A 720 -35.92 52.25 -53.62
CA ASN A 720 -35.78 53.58 -53.00
C ASN A 720 -34.51 54.32 -53.45
N ALA A 721 -33.39 53.60 -53.65
CA ALA A 721 -32.16 54.19 -54.19
C ALA A 721 -32.35 54.67 -55.65
N ALA A 722 -33.17 53.98 -56.44
CA ALA A 722 -33.49 54.39 -57.81
C ALA A 722 -34.42 55.62 -57.89
N ARG A 723 -35.20 55.92 -56.85
CA ARG A 723 -36.11 57.08 -56.80
C ARG A 723 -35.46 58.40 -56.41
N TYR A 724 -34.23 58.39 -55.89
CA TYR A 724 -33.47 59.60 -55.58
C TYR A 724 -32.16 59.62 -56.37
N PRO A 725 -32.14 60.13 -57.62
CA PRO A 725 -30.88 60.33 -58.32
C PRO A 725 -29.99 61.30 -57.52
N THR A 726 -28.79 60.84 -57.21
CA THR A 726 -27.71 61.60 -56.60
C THR A 726 -27.42 62.86 -57.43
N ARG A 727 -27.93 64.01 -56.98
CA ARG A 727 -27.46 65.32 -57.43
C ARG A 727 -26.01 65.48 -56.95
N TYR A 728 -25.06 65.29 -57.86
CA TYR A 728 -23.70 65.79 -57.67
C TYR A 728 -23.69 67.33 -57.60
N PRO A 729 -22.77 67.94 -56.83
CA PRO A 729 -22.77 69.37 -56.57
C PRO A 729 -22.12 70.15 -57.72
N GLN A 730 -22.76 71.23 -58.17
CA GLN A 730 -22.12 72.24 -59.01
C GLN A 730 -21.53 73.36 -58.15
N SER A 731 -20.27 73.68 -58.42
CA SER A 731 -19.52 74.84 -57.94
C SER A 731 -19.93 76.12 -58.68
N ASN A 732 -20.18 77.23 -57.97
CA ASN A 732 -19.60 78.58 -58.24
C ASN A 732 -20.23 79.69 -57.35
N TYR A 733 -19.32 80.40 -56.63
CA TYR A 733 -19.25 81.74 -55.96
C TYR A 733 -20.34 82.84 -56.19
N PRO A 734 -20.34 84.02 -55.48
CA PRO A 734 -19.47 84.58 -54.40
C PRO A 734 -20.20 85.26 -53.18
N TYR A 735 -19.41 85.72 -52.19
CA TYR A 735 -19.70 86.64 -51.04
C TYR A 735 -20.39 87.99 -51.42
N PRO A 736 -21.00 88.82 -50.51
CA PRO A 736 -20.45 89.22 -49.18
C PRO A 736 -21.39 89.70 -48.02
N HIS A 737 -20.74 89.88 -46.84
CA HIS A 737 -21.01 90.78 -45.69
C HIS A 737 -22.24 90.62 -44.75
N GLY A 738 -21.94 90.52 -43.43
CA GLY A 738 -22.81 90.98 -42.33
C GLY A 738 -22.77 90.16 -41.02
N TYR A 739 -21.85 90.50 -40.10
CA TYR A 739 -21.80 90.09 -38.67
C TYR A 739 -23.02 90.60 -37.85
N PRO A 740 -23.15 90.38 -36.51
CA PRO A 740 -22.73 89.30 -35.59
C PRO A 740 -23.89 88.83 -34.64
N CYS A 741 -23.63 87.81 -33.78
CA CYS A 741 -24.01 87.76 -32.34
C CYS A 741 -24.34 86.33 -31.81
N GLY A 742 -23.54 85.86 -30.86
CA GLY A 742 -24.03 85.37 -29.54
C GLY A 742 -24.37 83.88 -29.31
N TYR A 743 -23.39 83.12 -28.74
CA TYR A 743 -23.44 82.17 -27.59
C TYR A 743 -24.62 81.15 -27.39
N PRO A 744 -24.48 80.14 -26.48
CA PRO A 744 -23.44 79.12 -26.34
C PRO A 744 -24.01 77.68 -26.21
N LEU A 745 -23.13 76.69 -26.34
CA LEU A 745 -23.32 75.29 -25.96
C LEU A 745 -23.48 75.10 -24.44
N PRO A 746 -24.26 74.11 -23.96
CA PRO A 746 -24.03 73.54 -22.64
C PRO A 746 -23.14 72.30 -22.75
N VAL A 747 -21.98 72.42 -22.13
CA VAL A 747 -21.16 71.32 -21.64
C VAL A 747 -21.84 70.75 -20.39
N THR A 748 -22.20 69.47 -20.38
CA THR A 748 -22.48 68.75 -19.14
C THR A 748 -21.37 67.74 -18.84
N ARG A 749 -20.51 68.22 -17.96
CA ARG A 749 -19.63 67.50 -17.06
C ARG A 749 -20.48 66.73 -16.04
N TYR A 750 -20.21 65.44 -15.83
CA TYR A 750 -20.49 64.79 -14.55
C TYR A 750 -19.31 63.89 -14.19
N GLU A 751 -18.45 64.44 -13.33
CA GLU A 751 -17.67 63.69 -12.36
C GLU A 751 -18.65 63.15 -11.31
N ASN A 752 -18.50 61.89 -10.91
CA ASN A 752 -18.43 61.54 -9.49
C ASN A 752 -17.77 60.15 -9.33
N GLN A 753 -16.59 60.22 -8.73
CA GLN A 753 -15.91 59.14 -8.03
C GLN A 753 -16.62 58.81 -6.70
N VAL A 754 -16.07 57.78 -6.02
CA VAL A 754 -16.07 57.54 -4.55
C VAL A 754 -17.18 56.54 -4.11
N LYS A 755 -16.91 55.42 -3.43
CA LYS A 755 -15.72 54.80 -2.80
C LYS A 755 -16.08 53.37 -2.35
N TYR A 756 -15.02 52.57 -2.12
CA TYR A 756 -14.84 51.43 -1.19
C TYR A 756 -15.90 50.33 -1.10
#